data_AF-A0A8H5LLX1-F1
#
_entry.id   AF-A0A8H5LLX1-F1
#
_cell.length_a   1.000
_cell.length_b   1.000
_cell.length_c   1.000
_cell.angle_alpha   90.00
_cell.angle_beta   90.00
_cell.angle_gamma   90.00
#
_symmetry.space_group_name_H-M   'P 1'
#
loop_
_entity.id
_entity.type
_entity.pdbx_description
1 polymer ?
#
loop_
_entity_poly.entity_id
_entity_poly.type
_entity_poly.pdbx_seq_one_letter_code
_entity_poly.pdbx_strand_id
1 'polypeptide(L)'
;MAASRRLVTTAARLPSVAASNIPRFPPQQSLYEKTDVPKPAFDAEAWAATQPPPPSALIAFSHRLGLSSVMNTPEVVQKACTHPSFLNLHRRVYPDAPRPDTNGQLSTLGNALMGIFASEFVHAAYPYLPTRVWKAAVSAYVGGTTCANVAQEMGATPLLRWHRIQRDGSYPAIMHGDALASIPRAITGLIYQQRSLPSARQFVHSYFLSRQIDIQSMIKFIDPKKALLEMVQKFGREKPVSRLLKETGRFSNSPVYVVGIFSGADKLGEGHGSSLKMAEFRAAEDALHRVYLTRLPDDQIQLPSSTFPLGLGDVFRSGQEGTYTAPETTMAEVTYASSVQALSLSLMHQPSRYSIRFLFRCFLLPSYFLLVYVFLRFKPPKATTVHSDSSIAPFSFTAYIPLSSRSLRSLNILLEPFTSVPSPHLKELVLLCPEDLISRSHYHLAQVIKQEARYHPNTNLNFSLRSTSADDFQAEIFRLASEATTDWVLILDENGIDDISESTLQSLQEGVFFDSTSPGPYDLVSPPPLNQTSPRASIRYWQDPFALTTPLLVPTSSLSAFIPPRDAIVFLFPNIKLIHSASKMICSFLSQRYTLRILLYDQQHILSTDSWKEHRISLPSCSASLTVHQTIPKVSREHNETLLAVPSWLSQPYFIPKVLFSVQEDRPLLEGLLSTHKLTNVNITRIYLPSNQYIYTDWIGSLSLPELQNWHTPQITFSIITHTRPHSLNRLLHSLSSALYFGDNTDSNVFHIQINIDSSGDPETKRLAQTFQLHNSQVHINQRIVHGGLLPAIVESWYPHGNDSYGLLLEDDVELSPLFYAWVKMTIVKYRYGDKPNTSPNLFGISLYQQKHLELPLEGRRPFNARSLFSDISTHIPTNTPYLSSIPCSWGAIYFPEHWREFHEYLSLRLTSISTNLDNVDGEPIVPDVRSSRWSHSWKKFFIELVYLRGYVMLYPNYADFASLSTNHLEAGSHVRGKISPEKRGLFVLPLIQPPFASSDDDSVSTGLLDLPEERLPEFQDLPVLNLTGSITTLDSLIQVGQERAKNFNAL
;
A
#
# COMPACT_ATOMS: atom_id res chain seq x y z
N MET A 1 8.66 -47.49 -21.58
CA MET A 1 8.99 -47.33 -20.14
C MET A 1 10.41 -47.82 -19.83
N ALA A 2 11.44 -47.06 -20.18
CA ALA A 2 12.83 -47.31 -19.72
C ALA A 2 13.75 -46.07 -19.74
N ALA A 3 13.28 -44.90 -20.22
CA ALA A 3 14.11 -43.71 -20.37
C ALA A 3 13.98 -42.67 -19.24
N SER A 4 12.96 -42.77 -18.36
CA SER A 4 12.68 -41.74 -17.36
C SER A 4 13.42 -41.89 -16.02
N ARG A 5 14.32 -42.90 -15.89
CA ARG A 5 15.09 -43.15 -14.66
C ARG A 5 16.53 -42.60 -14.68
N ARG A 6 16.95 -41.91 -15.74
CA ARG A 6 18.33 -41.36 -15.86
C ARG A 6 18.50 -39.88 -15.52
N LEU A 7 17.42 -39.16 -15.20
CA LEU A 7 17.51 -37.73 -14.83
C LEU A 7 17.67 -37.47 -13.32
N VAL A 8 17.42 -38.46 -12.47
CA VAL A 8 17.52 -38.30 -11.00
C VAL A 8 18.95 -38.54 -10.47
N THR A 9 19.82 -39.20 -11.24
CA THR A 9 21.20 -39.49 -10.81
C THR A 9 22.23 -38.42 -11.20
N THR A 10 21.85 -37.42 -11.99
CA THR A 10 22.79 -36.36 -12.45
C THR A 10 22.79 -35.14 -11.52
N ALA A 11 21.78 -34.97 -10.67
CA ALA A 11 21.77 -33.96 -9.61
C ALA A 11 22.72 -34.28 -8.43
N ALA A 12 23.24 -35.51 -8.37
CA ALA A 12 24.20 -35.95 -7.35
C ALA A 12 25.68 -35.71 -7.72
N ARG A 13 25.96 -34.95 -8.80
CA ARG A 13 27.32 -34.55 -9.19
C ARG A 13 27.53 -33.03 -9.14
N LEU A 14 26.93 -32.37 -8.16
CA LEU A 14 27.55 -31.15 -7.63
C LEU A 14 28.91 -31.55 -7.04
N PRO A 15 29.98 -30.75 -7.21
CA PRO A 15 31.21 -30.99 -6.49
C PRO A 15 30.88 -30.85 -5.00
N SER A 16 30.64 -31.99 -4.35
CA SER A 16 30.52 -32.08 -2.91
C SER A 16 31.81 -31.47 -2.37
N VAL A 17 31.70 -30.33 -1.69
CA VAL A 17 32.74 -29.93 -0.74
C VAL A 17 33.02 -31.17 0.09
N ALA A 18 34.25 -31.68 0.04
CA ALA A 18 34.61 -32.89 0.76
C ALA A 18 34.14 -32.71 2.21
N ALA A 19 33.34 -33.65 2.72
CA ALA A 19 32.78 -33.57 4.08
C ALA A 19 33.87 -33.41 5.16
N SER A 20 35.13 -33.70 4.82
CA SER A 20 36.33 -33.45 5.62
C SER A 20 36.64 -31.98 5.88
N ASN A 21 36.17 -31.05 5.03
CA ASN A 21 36.49 -29.62 5.12
C ASN A 21 35.38 -28.81 5.80
N ILE A 22 34.27 -29.45 6.17
CA ILE A 22 33.19 -28.80 6.92
C ILE A 22 33.59 -28.84 8.40
N PRO A 23 33.75 -27.69 9.08
CA PRO A 23 34.01 -27.68 10.52
C PRO A 23 32.91 -28.47 11.22
N ARG A 24 33.30 -29.45 12.07
CA ARG A 24 32.35 -30.35 12.75
C ARG A 24 31.32 -29.52 13.50
N PHE A 25 30.06 -29.71 13.16
CA PHE A 25 28.94 -29.09 13.83
C PHE A 25 28.41 -30.05 14.92
N PRO A 26 28.19 -29.57 16.16
CA PRO A 26 28.51 -28.24 16.68
C PRO A 26 30.00 -28.11 17.09
N PRO A 27 30.59 -26.90 17.08
CA PRO A 27 31.99 -26.68 17.47
C PRO A 27 32.24 -27.12 18.91
N GLN A 28 33.41 -27.71 19.21
CA GLN A 28 33.71 -28.24 20.56
C GLN A 28 33.55 -27.21 21.69
N GLN A 29 33.73 -25.92 21.39
CA GLN A 29 33.54 -24.81 22.33
C GLN A 29 32.09 -24.60 22.77
N SER A 30 31.09 -25.13 22.05
CA SER A 30 29.68 -25.06 22.45
C SER A 30 29.26 -26.25 23.33
N LEU A 31 30.12 -27.25 23.52
CA LEU A 31 29.75 -28.50 24.18
C LEU A 31 30.07 -28.54 25.68
N TYR A 32 31.05 -27.80 26.20
CA TYR A 32 31.34 -27.83 27.65
C TYR A 32 32.06 -26.57 28.15
N GLU A 33 31.36 -25.75 28.97
CA GLU A 33 31.93 -25.09 30.15
C GLU A 33 30.78 -24.55 31.04
N LYS A 34 30.65 -25.09 32.25
CA LYS A 34 29.78 -24.55 33.31
C LYS A 34 30.45 -23.28 33.85
N THR A 35 30.06 -22.12 33.34
CA THR A 35 30.39 -20.84 33.97
C THR A 35 29.11 -20.04 34.13
N ASP A 36 28.88 -19.48 35.31
CA ASP A 36 27.65 -18.82 35.79
C ASP A 36 27.29 -17.49 35.09
N VAL A 37 27.72 -17.31 33.83
CA VAL A 37 27.36 -16.16 33.00
C VAL A 37 26.45 -16.63 31.87
N PRO A 38 25.24 -16.06 31.70
CA PRO A 38 24.35 -16.44 30.60
C PRO A 38 24.97 -16.05 29.26
N LYS A 39 25.59 -17.01 28.56
CA LYS A 39 26.00 -16.83 27.17
C LYS A 39 24.78 -16.98 26.24
N PRO A 40 24.70 -16.21 25.14
CA PRO A 40 23.60 -16.32 24.18
C PRO A 40 23.53 -17.74 23.62
N ALA A 41 22.32 -18.28 23.50
CA ALA A 41 22.06 -19.60 22.92
C ALA A 41 22.70 -19.70 21.52
N PHE A 42 23.40 -20.80 21.26
CA PHE A 42 24.01 -21.06 19.96
C PHE A 42 22.92 -21.21 18.88
N ASP A 43 22.87 -20.26 17.95
CA ASP A 43 21.98 -20.30 16.79
C ASP A 43 22.67 -21.04 15.64
N ALA A 44 22.22 -22.26 15.38
CA ALA A 44 22.71 -23.14 14.33
C ALA A 44 22.60 -22.51 12.93
N GLU A 45 21.52 -21.79 12.67
CA GLU A 45 21.22 -21.18 11.38
C GLU A 45 22.11 -19.96 11.16
N ALA A 46 22.26 -19.10 12.18
CA ALA A 46 23.19 -17.97 12.12
C ALA A 46 24.64 -18.42 11.97
N TRP A 47 25.06 -19.51 12.63
CA TRP A 47 26.40 -20.06 12.48
C TRP A 47 26.64 -20.62 11.07
N ALA A 48 25.69 -21.40 10.53
CA ALA A 48 25.78 -21.96 9.18
C ALA A 48 25.81 -20.86 8.11
N ALA A 49 24.99 -19.81 8.25
CA ALA A 49 24.92 -18.68 7.32
C ALA A 49 26.17 -17.78 7.35
N THR A 50 26.92 -17.78 8.45
CA THR A 50 28.14 -16.97 8.60
C THR A 50 29.40 -17.67 8.12
N GLN A 51 29.39 -19.00 7.96
CA GLN A 51 30.54 -19.76 7.46
C GLN A 51 30.93 -19.31 6.04
N PRO A 52 32.21 -19.00 5.79
CA PRO A 52 32.67 -18.67 4.46
C PRO A 52 32.70 -19.93 3.57
N PRO A 53 32.43 -19.79 2.25
CA PRO A 53 32.60 -20.90 1.32
C PRO A 53 34.08 -21.33 1.25
N PRO A 54 34.37 -22.62 1.01
CA PRO A 54 35.73 -23.12 1.00
C PRO A 54 36.54 -22.50 -0.16
N PRO A 55 37.84 -22.17 0.05
CA PRO A 55 38.69 -21.56 -0.98
C PRO A 55 38.75 -22.36 -2.29
N SER A 56 38.67 -23.70 -2.22
CA SER A 56 38.65 -24.56 -3.40
C SER A 56 37.41 -24.36 -4.28
N ALA A 57 36.24 -24.07 -3.69
CA ALA A 57 35.02 -23.80 -4.44
C ALA A 57 35.07 -22.43 -5.13
N LEU A 58 35.68 -21.43 -4.48
CA LEU A 58 35.90 -20.10 -5.04
C LEU A 58 36.86 -20.12 -6.23
N ILE A 59 37.96 -20.87 -6.14
CA ILE A 59 38.92 -21.06 -7.23
C ILE A 59 38.27 -21.86 -8.38
N ALA A 60 37.53 -22.93 -8.09
CA ALA A 60 36.83 -23.70 -9.11
C ALA A 60 35.80 -22.86 -9.88
N PHE A 61 35.14 -21.92 -9.20
CA PHE A 61 34.18 -21.00 -9.81
C PHE A 61 34.86 -20.02 -10.78
N SER A 62 35.99 -19.41 -10.40
CA SER A 62 36.71 -18.49 -11.31
C SER A 62 37.23 -19.19 -12.56
N HIS A 63 37.75 -20.42 -12.43
CA HIS A 63 38.19 -21.24 -13.55
C HIS A 63 37.04 -21.69 -14.45
N ARG A 64 35.88 -22.06 -13.89
CA ARG A 64 34.69 -22.45 -14.67
C ARG A 64 34.22 -21.34 -15.61
N LEU A 65 34.28 -20.10 -15.14
CA LEU A 65 33.87 -18.93 -15.93
C LEU A 65 34.94 -18.49 -16.95
N GLY A 66 36.13 -19.09 -16.94
CA GLY A 66 37.27 -18.64 -17.73
C GLY A 66 37.87 -17.31 -17.26
N LEU A 67 37.58 -16.92 -16.01
CA LEU A 67 37.94 -15.61 -15.43
C LEU A 67 39.04 -15.72 -14.37
N SER A 68 39.82 -16.82 -14.36
CA SER A 68 40.93 -17.01 -13.42
C SER A 68 42.09 -16.02 -13.59
N SER A 69 42.09 -15.26 -14.69
CA SER A 69 43.04 -14.17 -14.98
C SER A 69 42.60 -12.79 -14.45
N VAL A 70 41.34 -12.70 -14.00
CA VAL A 70 40.68 -11.51 -13.43
C VAL A 70 40.48 -11.77 -11.92
N MET A 71 39.84 -12.89 -11.60
CA MET A 71 39.61 -13.37 -10.24
C MET A 71 40.76 -14.30 -9.77
N ASN A 72 41.94 -13.70 -9.57
CA ASN A 72 43.18 -14.44 -9.26
C ASN A 72 43.24 -14.90 -7.79
N THR A 73 42.56 -14.19 -6.88
CA THR A 73 42.54 -14.51 -5.44
C THR A 73 41.14 -14.95 -4.99
N PRO A 74 41.05 -15.92 -4.07
CA PRO A 74 39.76 -16.39 -3.56
C PRO A 74 38.98 -15.28 -2.84
N GLU A 75 39.68 -14.31 -2.24
CA GLU A 75 39.08 -13.15 -1.57
C GLU A 75 38.27 -12.26 -2.52
N VAL A 76 38.75 -12.07 -3.76
CA VAL A 76 38.04 -11.28 -4.78
C VAL A 76 36.75 -11.97 -5.22
N VAL A 77 36.78 -13.30 -5.36
CA VAL A 77 35.58 -14.11 -5.66
C VAL A 77 34.60 -14.05 -4.49
N GLN A 78 35.10 -14.19 -3.26
CA GLN A 78 34.28 -14.10 -2.05
C GLN A 78 33.62 -12.72 -1.92
N LYS A 79 34.34 -11.64 -2.24
CA LYS A 79 33.79 -10.29 -2.30
C LYS A 79 32.66 -10.19 -3.31
N ALA A 80 32.84 -10.72 -4.53
CA ALA A 80 31.80 -10.73 -5.57
C ALA A 80 30.54 -11.53 -5.16
N CYS A 81 30.70 -12.56 -4.32
CA CYS A 81 29.62 -13.40 -3.81
C CYS A 81 29.03 -12.95 -2.45
N THR A 82 29.49 -11.83 -1.86
CA THR A 82 28.98 -11.33 -0.57
C THR A 82 28.04 -10.14 -0.76
N HIS A 83 26.75 -10.33 -0.47
CA HIS A 83 25.71 -9.31 -0.62
C HIS A 83 25.69 -8.32 0.58
N PRO A 84 25.36 -7.02 0.41
CA PRO A 84 25.34 -6.05 1.51
C PRO A 84 24.43 -6.41 2.70
N SER A 85 23.36 -7.19 2.47
CA SER A 85 22.48 -7.64 3.55
C SER A 85 23.17 -8.57 4.56
N PHE A 86 24.26 -9.21 4.17
CA PHE A 86 25.06 -10.07 5.06
C PHE A 86 25.69 -9.28 6.24
N LEU A 87 25.93 -7.98 6.07
CA LEU A 87 26.63 -7.16 7.07
C LEU A 87 25.90 -7.07 8.41
N ASN A 88 24.56 -7.04 8.38
CA ASN A 88 23.76 -6.94 9.59
C ASN A 88 23.86 -8.23 10.41
N LEU A 89 23.83 -9.38 9.74
CA LEU A 89 24.03 -10.68 10.37
C LEU A 89 25.46 -10.81 10.93
N HIS A 90 26.46 -10.44 10.14
CA HIS A 90 27.87 -10.50 10.55
C HIS A 90 28.15 -9.64 11.80
N ARG A 91 27.61 -8.42 11.86
CA ARG A 91 27.79 -7.52 13.02
C ARG A 91 27.13 -8.08 14.28
N ARG A 92 25.99 -8.77 14.14
CA ARG A 92 25.27 -9.36 15.27
C ARG A 92 26.03 -10.55 15.87
N VAL A 93 26.65 -11.38 15.02
CA VAL A 93 27.36 -12.59 15.45
C VAL A 93 28.82 -12.30 15.84
N TYR A 94 29.47 -11.37 15.14
CA TYR A 94 30.87 -10.99 15.35
C TYR A 94 31.00 -9.46 15.50
N PRO A 95 30.66 -8.88 16.67
CA PRO A 95 30.71 -7.43 16.88
C PRO A 95 32.14 -6.86 16.82
N ASP A 96 33.14 -7.63 17.26
CA ASP A 96 34.54 -7.20 17.33
C ASP A 96 35.36 -7.54 16.06
N ALA A 97 34.75 -8.25 15.09
CA ALA A 97 35.44 -8.65 13.87
C ALA A 97 35.41 -7.54 12.81
N PRO A 98 36.45 -7.46 11.94
CA PRO A 98 36.47 -6.48 10.86
C PRO A 98 35.29 -6.67 9.90
N ARG A 99 34.76 -5.56 9.39
CA ARG A 99 33.64 -5.56 8.45
C ARG A 99 34.06 -6.26 7.14
N PRO A 100 33.32 -7.29 6.69
CA PRO A 100 33.65 -7.96 5.43
C PRO A 100 33.32 -7.08 4.22
N ASP A 101 34.14 -7.21 3.18
CA ASP A 101 33.91 -6.56 1.90
C ASP A 101 32.63 -7.10 1.22
N THR A 102 31.86 -6.19 0.59
CA THR A 102 30.61 -6.55 -0.09
C THR A 102 30.63 -6.18 -1.56
N ASN A 103 29.78 -6.86 -2.34
CA ASN A 103 29.64 -6.65 -3.77
C ASN A 103 28.78 -5.44 -4.17
N GLY A 104 28.30 -4.64 -3.21
CA GLY A 104 27.31 -3.59 -3.49
C GLY A 104 27.76 -2.55 -4.52
N GLN A 105 28.99 -2.03 -4.39
CA GLN A 105 29.55 -1.05 -5.35
C GLN A 105 29.77 -1.67 -6.73
N LEU A 106 30.35 -2.88 -6.78
CA LEU A 106 30.59 -3.62 -8.02
C LEU A 106 29.29 -3.97 -8.75
N SER A 107 28.25 -4.37 -8.00
CA SER A 107 26.93 -4.70 -8.53
C SER A 107 26.25 -3.46 -9.12
N THR A 108 26.35 -2.30 -8.47
CA THR A 108 25.79 -1.04 -9.00
C THR A 108 26.48 -0.64 -10.30
N LEU A 109 27.82 -0.68 -10.33
CA LEU A 109 28.61 -0.38 -11.53
C LEU A 109 28.29 -1.34 -12.67
N GLY A 110 28.27 -2.64 -12.39
CA GLY A 110 27.95 -3.66 -13.38
C GLY A 110 26.52 -3.58 -13.89
N ASN A 111 25.55 -3.22 -13.04
CA ASN A 111 24.16 -3.02 -13.48
C ASN A 111 24.05 -1.88 -14.50
N ALA A 112 24.77 -0.77 -14.29
CA ALA A 112 24.82 0.34 -15.25
C ALA A 112 25.45 -0.10 -16.58
N LEU A 113 26.58 -0.82 -16.52
CA LEU A 113 27.28 -1.33 -17.71
C LEU A 113 26.42 -2.32 -18.51
N MET A 114 25.83 -3.32 -17.83
CA MET A 114 24.93 -4.29 -18.46
C MET A 114 23.71 -3.59 -19.09
N GLY A 115 23.17 -2.57 -18.42
CA GLY A 115 22.07 -1.76 -18.94
C GLY A 115 22.46 -1.04 -20.23
N ILE A 116 23.64 -0.43 -20.29
CA ILE A 116 24.15 0.23 -21.50
C ILE A 116 24.35 -0.79 -22.62
N PHE A 117 25.06 -1.90 -22.36
CA PHE A 117 25.36 -2.93 -23.38
C PHE A 117 24.10 -3.59 -23.95
N ALA A 118 23.10 -3.88 -23.12
CA ALA A 118 21.83 -4.42 -23.59
C ALA A 118 21.01 -3.36 -24.35
N SER A 119 20.99 -2.12 -23.86
CA SER A 119 20.27 -1.02 -24.50
C SER A 119 20.80 -0.73 -25.90
N GLU A 120 22.12 -0.64 -26.05
CA GLU A 120 22.75 -0.40 -27.35
C GLU A 120 22.57 -1.58 -28.29
N PHE A 121 22.68 -2.82 -27.78
CA PHE A 121 22.50 -4.03 -28.58
C PHE A 121 21.07 -4.15 -29.12
N VAL A 122 20.06 -3.99 -28.25
CA VAL A 122 18.65 -4.09 -28.67
C VAL A 122 18.29 -2.94 -29.61
N HIS A 123 18.81 -1.73 -29.38
CA HIS A 123 18.55 -0.59 -30.26
C HIS A 123 19.19 -0.76 -31.64
N ALA A 124 20.44 -1.22 -31.70
CA ALA A 124 21.14 -1.46 -32.96
C ALA A 124 20.60 -2.69 -33.70
N ALA A 125 20.17 -3.74 -32.98
CA ALA A 125 19.59 -4.93 -33.60
C ALA A 125 18.16 -4.67 -34.13
N TYR A 126 17.33 -3.92 -33.38
CA TYR A 126 15.92 -3.65 -33.72
C TYR A 126 15.63 -2.13 -33.70
N PRO A 127 16.02 -1.38 -34.76
CA PRO A 127 15.96 0.08 -34.77
C PRO A 127 14.54 0.66 -34.70
N TYR A 128 13.53 -0.11 -35.13
CA TYR A 128 12.14 0.35 -35.17
C TYR A 128 11.31 -0.07 -33.94
N LEU A 129 11.91 -0.74 -32.97
CA LEU A 129 11.18 -1.28 -31.81
C LEU A 129 10.57 -0.13 -30.96
N PRO A 130 9.29 -0.21 -30.56
CA PRO A 130 8.68 0.81 -29.71
C PRO A 130 9.36 0.90 -28.34
N THR A 131 9.49 2.12 -27.78
CA THR A 131 10.22 2.37 -26.52
C THR A 131 9.78 1.49 -25.36
N ARG A 132 8.48 1.21 -25.23
CA ARG A 132 7.94 0.32 -24.18
C ARG A 132 8.48 -1.11 -24.32
N VAL A 133 8.48 -1.64 -25.55
CA VAL A 133 8.93 -3.00 -25.85
C VAL A 133 10.45 -3.07 -25.78
N TRP A 134 11.15 -2.03 -26.23
CA TRP A 134 12.59 -1.91 -26.09
C TRP A 134 13.05 -1.99 -24.62
N LYS A 135 12.40 -1.24 -23.70
CA LYS A 135 12.68 -1.33 -22.27
C LYS A 135 12.41 -2.72 -21.70
N ALA A 136 11.32 -3.36 -22.15
CA ALA A 136 10.98 -4.72 -21.74
C ALA A 136 12.01 -5.75 -22.24
N ALA A 137 12.46 -5.63 -23.50
CA ALA A 137 13.49 -6.48 -24.08
C ALA A 137 14.84 -6.32 -23.35
N VAL A 138 15.26 -5.09 -23.05
CA VAL A 138 16.45 -4.82 -22.23
C VAL A 138 16.31 -5.48 -20.85
N SER A 139 15.16 -5.35 -20.20
CA SER A 139 14.90 -6.03 -18.92
C SER A 139 14.87 -7.55 -19.04
N ALA A 140 14.43 -8.11 -20.17
CA ALA A 140 14.47 -9.54 -20.41
C ALA A 140 15.91 -10.07 -20.59
N TYR A 141 16.80 -9.30 -21.21
CA TYR A 141 18.21 -9.66 -21.34
C TYR A 141 19.01 -9.53 -20.03
N VAL A 142 18.86 -8.42 -19.29
CA VAL A 142 19.75 -8.09 -18.14
C VAL A 142 19.00 -7.73 -16.85
N GLY A 143 17.71 -8.05 -16.76
CA GLY A 143 16.87 -7.80 -15.58
C GLY A 143 17.21 -8.70 -14.39
N GLY A 144 16.60 -8.41 -13.24
CA GLY A 144 16.87 -9.13 -11.99
C GLY A 144 16.61 -10.63 -12.08
N THR A 145 15.52 -11.04 -12.72
CA THR A 145 15.16 -12.45 -12.93
C THR A 145 16.18 -13.17 -13.81
N THR A 146 16.57 -12.56 -14.94
CA THR A 146 17.58 -13.14 -15.84
C THR A 146 18.94 -13.22 -15.18
N CYS A 147 19.37 -12.17 -14.46
CA CYS A 147 20.62 -12.19 -13.70
C CYS A 147 20.62 -13.27 -12.61
N ALA A 148 19.50 -13.47 -11.90
CA ALA A 148 19.40 -14.54 -10.92
C ALA A 148 19.50 -15.93 -11.58
N ASN A 149 18.81 -16.15 -12.70
CA ASN A 149 18.88 -17.41 -13.45
C ASN A 149 20.28 -17.68 -13.98
N VAL A 150 20.95 -16.67 -14.56
CA VAL A 150 22.33 -16.79 -15.03
C VAL A 150 23.29 -17.07 -13.87
N ALA A 151 23.11 -16.44 -12.71
CA ALA A 151 23.91 -16.73 -11.52
C ALA A 151 23.74 -18.19 -11.03
N GLN A 152 22.53 -18.73 -11.12
CA GLN A 152 22.24 -20.13 -10.82
C GLN A 152 22.91 -21.06 -11.84
N GLU A 153 22.81 -20.77 -13.14
CA GLU A 153 23.45 -21.52 -14.22
C GLU A 153 24.99 -21.50 -14.11
N MET A 154 25.57 -20.40 -13.64
CA MET A 154 27.01 -20.28 -13.33
C MET A 154 27.44 -21.12 -12.10
N GLY A 155 26.48 -21.58 -11.29
CA GLY A 155 26.71 -22.33 -10.06
C GLY A 155 27.17 -21.44 -8.89
N ALA A 156 26.68 -20.21 -8.81
CA ALA A 156 27.03 -19.25 -7.76
C ALA A 156 26.19 -19.40 -6.47
N THR A 157 25.10 -20.16 -6.52
CA THR A 157 24.19 -20.38 -5.38
C THR A 157 24.88 -20.80 -4.07
N PRO A 158 25.77 -21.83 -4.04
CA PRO A 158 26.43 -22.24 -2.80
C PRO A 158 27.53 -21.28 -2.34
N LEU A 159 27.88 -20.27 -3.15
CA LEU A 159 28.92 -19.29 -2.84
C LEU A 159 28.33 -17.98 -2.28
N LEU A 160 27.03 -17.76 -2.46
CA LEU A 160 26.35 -16.53 -2.06
C LEU A 160 26.28 -16.41 -0.53
N ARG A 161 26.83 -15.32 0.01
CA ARG A 161 26.70 -14.92 1.42
C ARG A 161 25.69 -13.79 1.51
N TRP A 162 24.54 -14.06 2.13
CA TRP A 162 23.44 -13.08 2.26
C TRP A 162 22.58 -13.41 3.48
N HIS A 163 21.75 -12.46 3.88
CA HIS A 163 20.71 -12.66 4.89
C HIS A 163 19.39 -12.03 4.41
N ARG A 164 18.27 -12.67 4.73
CA ARG A 164 16.92 -12.20 4.38
C ARG A 164 16.57 -10.99 5.24
N ILE A 165 16.15 -9.90 4.61
CA ILE A 165 15.64 -8.71 5.31
C ILE A 165 14.12 -8.73 5.20
N GLN A 166 13.42 -8.70 6.34
CA GLN A 166 11.96 -8.60 6.37
C GLN A 166 11.51 -7.21 5.92
N ARG A 167 10.27 -7.11 5.41
CA ARG A 167 9.74 -5.84 4.90
C ARG A 167 9.44 -4.92 6.07
N ASP A 168 10.18 -3.82 6.16
CA ASP A 168 9.84 -2.67 7.00
C ASP A 168 9.24 -1.56 6.13
N GLY A 169 8.45 -0.66 6.71
CA GLY A 169 7.80 0.45 5.99
C GLY A 169 8.74 1.37 5.19
N SER A 170 10.06 1.26 5.37
CA SER A 170 11.10 2.03 4.68
C SER A 170 11.82 1.27 3.55
N TYR A 171 11.87 -0.07 3.54
CA TYR A 171 12.65 -0.85 2.54
C TYR A 171 11.92 -2.10 2.05
N PRO A 172 12.00 -2.43 0.75
CA PRO A 172 11.46 -3.68 0.23
C PRO A 172 12.23 -4.88 0.81
N ALA A 173 11.51 -5.98 1.06
CA ALA A 173 12.14 -7.22 1.49
C ALA A 173 13.09 -7.74 0.41
N ILE A 174 14.28 -8.18 0.82
CA ILE A 174 15.30 -8.72 -0.10
C ILE A 174 15.12 -10.23 -0.17
N MET A 175 14.83 -10.75 -1.37
CA MET A 175 14.67 -12.19 -1.61
C MET A 175 15.97 -12.83 -2.09
N HIS A 176 16.02 -14.17 -2.06
CA HIS A 176 17.19 -14.92 -2.50
C HIS A 176 17.58 -14.63 -3.96
N GLY A 177 16.57 -14.48 -4.84
CA GLY A 177 16.77 -14.13 -6.24
C GLY A 177 17.43 -12.77 -6.44
N ASP A 178 17.08 -11.77 -5.61
CA ASP A 178 17.65 -10.43 -5.69
C ASP A 178 19.14 -10.43 -5.31
N ALA A 179 19.48 -11.20 -4.26
CA ALA A 179 20.85 -11.37 -3.84
C ALA A 179 21.68 -12.15 -4.88
N LEU A 180 21.12 -13.19 -5.51
CA LEU A 180 21.79 -13.91 -6.61
C LEU A 180 22.03 -13.02 -7.84
N ALA A 181 21.05 -12.17 -8.19
CA ALA A 181 21.17 -11.24 -9.31
C ALA A 181 22.31 -10.23 -9.15
N SER A 182 22.79 -9.98 -7.92
CA SER A 182 23.93 -9.11 -7.66
C SER A 182 25.27 -9.71 -8.13
N ILE A 183 25.39 -11.03 -8.21
CA ILE A 183 26.67 -11.71 -8.51
C ILE A 183 27.14 -11.45 -9.95
N PRO A 184 26.35 -11.70 -11.02
CA PRO A 184 26.80 -11.44 -12.38
C PRO A 184 27.05 -9.95 -12.66
N ARG A 185 26.28 -9.08 -11.99
CA ARG A 185 26.51 -7.62 -12.01
C ARG A 185 27.86 -7.29 -11.38
N ALA A 186 28.15 -7.83 -10.21
CA ALA A 186 29.44 -7.63 -9.54
C ALA A 186 30.62 -8.14 -10.37
N ILE A 187 30.49 -9.31 -11.01
CA ILE A 187 31.51 -9.86 -11.92
C ILE A 187 31.75 -8.92 -13.11
N THR A 188 30.68 -8.38 -13.71
CA THR A 188 30.80 -7.43 -14.82
C THR A 188 31.54 -6.15 -14.39
N GLY A 189 31.22 -5.62 -13.20
CA GLY A 189 31.93 -4.47 -12.63
C GLY A 189 33.40 -4.77 -12.32
N LEU A 190 33.71 -6.00 -11.87
CA LEU A 190 35.08 -6.43 -11.59
C LEU A 190 35.92 -6.55 -12.87
N ILE A 191 35.36 -7.17 -13.93
CA ILE A 191 36.02 -7.26 -15.24
C ILE A 191 36.31 -5.86 -15.78
N TYR A 192 35.36 -4.93 -15.64
CA TYR A 192 35.57 -3.54 -16.04
C TYR A 192 36.71 -2.87 -15.27
N GLN A 193 36.80 -3.06 -13.95
CA GLN A 193 37.84 -2.46 -13.10
C GLN A 193 39.24 -3.05 -13.34
N GLN A 194 39.33 -4.35 -13.60
CA GLN A 194 40.62 -5.06 -13.71
C GLN A 194 41.13 -5.18 -15.15
N ARG A 195 40.24 -5.05 -16.14
CA ARG A 195 40.56 -5.13 -17.56
C ARG A 195 40.10 -3.84 -18.25
N SER A 196 39.03 -3.92 -19.05
CA SER A 196 38.59 -2.82 -19.89
C SER A 196 37.08 -2.88 -20.19
N LEU A 197 36.55 -1.79 -20.75
CA LEU A 197 35.18 -1.71 -21.23
C LEU A 197 34.88 -2.75 -22.35
N PRO A 198 35.73 -2.93 -23.39
CA PRO A 198 35.54 -4.00 -24.36
C PRO A 198 35.47 -5.40 -23.75
N SER A 199 36.30 -5.68 -22.74
CA SER A 199 36.31 -6.97 -22.03
C SER A 199 34.99 -7.20 -21.28
N ALA A 200 34.51 -6.22 -20.52
CA ALA A 200 33.21 -6.32 -19.85
C ALA A 200 32.04 -6.54 -20.83
N ARG A 201 32.09 -5.88 -22.00
CA ARG A 201 31.10 -6.06 -23.06
C ARG A 201 31.12 -7.47 -23.65
N GLN A 202 32.32 -8.01 -23.93
CA GLN A 202 32.48 -9.38 -24.44
C GLN A 202 31.91 -10.42 -23.46
N PHE A 203 32.12 -10.22 -22.16
CA PHE A 203 31.52 -11.06 -21.11
C PHE A 203 29.99 -11.00 -21.16
N VAL A 204 29.41 -9.79 -21.13
CA VAL A 204 27.94 -9.62 -21.16
C VAL A 204 27.34 -10.18 -22.45
N HIS A 205 28.02 -9.99 -23.59
CA HIS A 205 27.58 -10.56 -24.86
C HIS A 205 27.57 -12.09 -24.84
N SER A 206 28.62 -12.71 -24.28
CA SER A 206 28.77 -14.17 -24.25
C SER A 206 27.74 -14.86 -23.36
N TYR A 207 27.43 -14.28 -22.19
CA TYR A 207 26.56 -14.91 -21.18
C TYR A 207 25.09 -14.42 -21.20
N PHE A 208 24.83 -13.19 -21.65
CA PHE A 208 23.49 -12.58 -21.64
C PHE A 208 22.93 -12.37 -23.04
N LEU A 209 23.64 -11.64 -23.91
CA LEU A 209 23.09 -11.25 -25.22
C LEU A 209 23.08 -12.39 -26.25
N SER A 210 23.85 -13.45 -26.02
CA SER A 210 23.82 -14.70 -26.80
C SER A 210 22.51 -15.50 -26.63
N ARG A 211 21.71 -15.21 -25.59
CA ARG A 211 20.45 -15.90 -25.31
C ARG A 211 19.37 -15.47 -26.30
N GLN A 212 18.55 -16.42 -26.73
CA GLN A 212 17.39 -16.11 -27.57
C GLN A 212 16.21 -15.68 -26.70
N ILE A 213 15.67 -14.50 -26.99
CA ILE A 213 14.49 -13.95 -26.31
C ILE A 213 13.39 -13.73 -27.34
N ASP A 214 12.19 -14.18 -27.03
CA ASP A 214 11.02 -13.91 -27.84
C ASP A 214 10.51 -12.48 -27.62
N ILE A 215 10.95 -11.56 -28.50
CA ILE A 215 10.53 -10.15 -28.48
C ILE A 215 9.10 -10.00 -29.01
N GLN A 216 8.63 -10.92 -29.86
CA GLN A 216 7.32 -10.82 -30.49
C GLN A 216 6.20 -10.86 -29.44
N SER A 217 6.27 -11.76 -28.46
CA SER A 217 5.27 -11.86 -27.39
C SER A 217 5.21 -10.64 -26.45
N MET A 218 6.22 -9.77 -26.47
CA MET A 218 6.25 -8.52 -25.71
C MET A 218 5.49 -7.39 -26.40
N ILE A 219 5.24 -7.50 -27.71
CA ILE A 219 4.49 -6.53 -28.49
C ILE A 219 3.01 -6.83 -28.32
N LYS A 220 2.25 -5.88 -27.73
CA LYS A 220 0.80 -6.01 -27.54
C LYS A 220 0.09 -4.80 -28.12
N PHE A 221 -0.87 -5.05 -29.01
CA PHE A 221 -1.67 -4.00 -29.64
C PHE A 221 -3.09 -3.97 -29.08
N ILE A 222 -3.56 -2.76 -28.76
CA ILE A 222 -4.96 -2.51 -28.44
C ILE A 222 -5.73 -2.24 -29.75
N ASP A 223 -5.16 -1.38 -30.61
CA ASP A 223 -5.68 -1.08 -31.95
C ASP A 223 -4.55 -1.07 -32.98
N PRO A 224 -4.25 -2.22 -33.62
CA PRO A 224 -3.17 -2.34 -34.60
C PRO A 224 -3.48 -1.57 -35.90
N LYS A 225 -4.76 -1.34 -36.22
CA LYS A 225 -5.14 -0.63 -37.45
C LYS A 225 -4.81 0.86 -37.34
N LYS A 226 -5.13 1.47 -36.20
CA LYS A 226 -4.75 2.87 -35.92
C LYS A 226 -3.23 3.03 -35.84
N ALA A 227 -2.55 2.13 -35.13
CA ALA A 227 -1.09 2.15 -35.03
C ALA A 227 -0.41 2.00 -36.41
N LEU A 228 -0.95 1.13 -37.28
CA LEU A 228 -0.45 0.99 -38.65
C LEU A 228 -0.69 2.24 -39.49
N LEU A 229 -1.85 2.90 -39.34
CA LEU A 229 -2.13 4.17 -40.04
C LEU A 229 -1.11 5.26 -39.66
N GLU A 230 -0.85 5.44 -38.37
CA GLU A 230 0.15 6.39 -37.86
C GLU A 230 1.56 6.04 -38.35
N MET A 231 1.90 4.74 -38.38
CA MET A 231 3.19 4.26 -38.87
C MET A 231 3.38 4.55 -40.36
N VAL A 232 2.40 4.23 -41.20
CA VAL A 232 2.43 4.49 -42.65
C VAL A 232 2.53 5.99 -42.92
N GLN A 233 1.81 6.81 -42.14
CA GLN A 233 1.91 8.27 -42.22
C GLN A 233 3.30 8.78 -41.84
N LYS A 234 3.92 8.23 -40.78
CA LYS A 234 5.29 8.57 -40.35
C LYS A 234 6.33 8.31 -41.44
N PHE A 235 6.15 7.24 -42.22
CA PHE A 235 7.04 6.90 -43.34
C PHE A 235 6.64 7.55 -44.67
N GLY A 236 5.65 8.43 -44.69
CA GLY A 236 5.21 9.15 -45.90
C GLY A 236 4.63 8.23 -46.98
N ARG A 237 4.05 7.08 -46.60
CA ARG A 237 3.48 6.10 -47.53
C ARG A 237 1.97 6.31 -47.71
N GLU A 238 1.41 5.75 -48.78
CA GLU A 238 -0.04 5.80 -49.05
C GLU A 238 -0.85 5.08 -47.97
N LYS A 239 -2.05 5.59 -47.66
CA LYS A 239 -2.95 5.06 -46.62
C LYS A 239 -3.18 3.54 -46.78
N PRO A 240 -3.11 2.74 -45.69
CA PRO A 240 -3.27 1.30 -45.79
C PRO A 240 -4.72 0.92 -46.11
N VAL A 241 -4.91 -0.03 -47.04
CA VAL A 241 -6.20 -0.56 -47.49
C VAL A 241 -6.24 -2.08 -47.29
N SER A 242 -7.24 -2.56 -46.54
CA SER A 242 -7.49 -3.98 -46.31
C SER A 242 -8.20 -4.61 -47.51
N ARG A 243 -7.68 -5.75 -48.01
CA ARG A 243 -8.28 -6.52 -49.12
C ARG A 243 -8.47 -7.98 -48.69
N LEU A 244 -9.64 -8.55 -48.98
CA LEU A 244 -9.88 -9.98 -48.79
C LEU A 244 -9.15 -10.75 -49.89
N LEU A 245 -8.20 -11.60 -49.52
CA LEU A 245 -7.38 -12.38 -50.45
C LEU A 245 -8.01 -13.74 -50.76
N LYS A 246 -8.44 -14.44 -49.72
CA LYS A 246 -9.03 -15.77 -49.80
C LYS A 246 -10.11 -15.91 -48.73
N GLU A 247 -11.12 -16.71 -49.01
CA GLU A 247 -12.08 -17.14 -48.01
C GLU A 247 -12.51 -18.58 -48.24
N THR A 248 -12.84 -19.28 -47.15
CA THR A 248 -13.44 -20.61 -47.20
C THR A 248 -14.45 -20.77 -46.08
N GLY A 249 -15.50 -21.56 -46.35
CA GLY A 249 -16.50 -21.91 -45.34
C GLY A 249 -17.30 -20.72 -44.78
N ARG A 250 -17.55 -19.65 -45.56
CA ARG A 250 -18.25 -18.42 -45.13
C ARG A 250 -19.54 -18.68 -44.34
N PHE A 251 -20.31 -19.69 -44.75
CA PHE A 251 -21.58 -20.09 -44.13
C PHE A 251 -21.46 -21.35 -43.25
N SER A 252 -20.25 -21.69 -42.80
CA SER A 252 -19.99 -22.78 -41.87
C SER A 252 -19.78 -22.25 -40.46
N ASN A 253 -19.77 -23.14 -39.46
CA ASN A 253 -19.42 -22.79 -38.08
C ASN A 253 -17.92 -22.48 -37.90
N SER A 254 -17.10 -22.67 -38.93
CA SER A 254 -15.65 -22.44 -38.89
C SER A 254 -15.16 -21.78 -40.17
N PRO A 255 -15.66 -20.56 -40.49
CA PRO A 255 -15.20 -19.82 -41.65
C PRO A 255 -13.73 -19.42 -41.45
N VAL A 256 -12.97 -19.34 -42.54
CA VAL A 256 -11.60 -18.80 -42.52
C VAL A 256 -11.49 -17.71 -43.57
N TYR A 257 -11.22 -16.50 -43.11
CA TYR A 257 -10.95 -15.35 -43.96
C TYR A 257 -9.47 -15.04 -43.92
N VAL A 258 -8.87 -14.80 -45.08
CA VAL A 258 -7.48 -14.36 -45.23
C VAL A 258 -7.49 -12.94 -45.80
N VAL A 259 -7.05 -11.99 -44.99
CA VAL A 259 -7.03 -10.56 -45.33
C VAL A 259 -5.58 -10.11 -45.47
N GLY A 260 -5.30 -9.36 -46.52
CA GLY A 260 -4.01 -8.67 -46.71
C GLY A 260 -4.20 -7.17 -46.62
N ILE A 261 -3.25 -6.46 -46.01
CA ILE A 261 -3.25 -5.00 -45.96
C ILE A 261 -2.20 -4.47 -46.94
N PHE A 262 -2.61 -3.51 -47.77
CA PHE A 262 -1.79 -2.94 -48.84
C PHE A 262 -1.60 -1.44 -48.66
N SER A 263 -0.43 -0.92 -49.01
CA SER A 263 -0.18 0.51 -49.19
C SER A 263 0.20 0.72 -50.66
N GLY A 264 -0.72 1.28 -51.44
CA GLY A 264 -0.64 1.28 -52.90
C GLY A 264 -0.67 -0.15 -53.48
N ALA A 265 0.43 -0.55 -54.13
CA ALA A 265 0.62 -1.89 -54.69
C ALA A 265 1.25 -2.89 -53.70
N ASP A 266 1.92 -2.41 -52.64
CA ASP A 266 2.73 -3.25 -51.77
C ASP A 266 1.90 -3.90 -50.66
N LYS A 267 2.04 -5.22 -50.49
CA LYS A 267 1.41 -5.96 -49.38
C LYS A 267 2.24 -5.82 -48.11
N LEU A 268 1.72 -5.08 -47.13
CA LEU A 268 2.39 -4.83 -45.85
C LEU A 268 2.31 -6.04 -44.91
N GLY A 269 1.13 -6.67 -44.81
CA GLY A 269 0.88 -7.80 -43.91
C GLY A 269 -0.29 -8.66 -44.34
N GLU A 270 -0.37 -9.86 -43.79
CA GLU A 270 -1.41 -10.85 -44.07
C GLU A 270 -1.83 -11.56 -42.78
N GLY A 271 -3.14 -11.70 -42.58
CA GLY A 271 -3.70 -12.33 -41.38
C GLY A 271 -4.90 -13.18 -41.72
N HIS A 272 -5.10 -14.25 -40.94
CA HIS A 272 -6.25 -15.12 -41.07
C HIS A 272 -7.07 -15.15 -39.78
N GLY A 273 -8.39 -15.28 -39.89
CA GLY A 273 -9.28 -15.31 -38.74
C GLY A 273 -10.65 -15.91 -39.04
N SER A 274 -11.36 -16.26 -37.98
CA SER A 274 -12.74 -16.77 -38.05
C SER A 274 -13.79 -15.68 -38.33
N SER A 275 -13.37 -14.41 -38.39
CA SER A 275 -14.20 -13.30 -38.85
C SER A 275 -13.36 -12.33 -39.66
N LEU A 276 -14.00 -11.55 -40.53
CA LEU A 276 -13.33 -10.50 -41.32
C LEU A 276 -12.61 -9.50 -40.42
N LYS A 277 -13.23 -9.10 -39.29
CA LYS A 277 -12.62 -8.19 -38.31
C LYS A 277 -11.37 -8.80 -37.66
N MET A 278 -11.43 -10.09 -37.30
CA MET A 278 -10.28 -10.79 -36.70
C MET A 278 -9.13 -10.97 -37.69
N ALA A 279 -9.45 -11.32 -38.94
CA ALA A 279 -8.46 -11.45 -40.00
C ALA A 279 -7.79 -10.10 -40.31
N GLU A 280 -8.57 -9.01 -40.39
CA GLU A 280 -8.05 -7.65 -40.57
C GLU A 280 -7.15 -7.22 -39.39
N PHE A 281 -7.58 -7.47 -38.14
CA PHE A 281 -6.79 -7.16 -36.95
C PHE A 281 -5.43 -7.86 -37.00
N ARG A 282 -5.42 -9.17 -37.27
CA ARG A 282 -4.19 -9.98 -37.37
C ARG A 282 -3.32 -9.57 -38.55
N ALA A 283 -3.91 -9.15 -39.66
CA ALA A 283 -3.15 -8.65 -40.82
C ALA A 283 -2.46 -7.32 -40.50
N ALA A 284 -3.10 -6.45 -39.71
CA ALA A 284 -2.50 -5.20 -39.23
C ALA A 284 -1.39 -5.46 -38.21
N GLU A 285 -1.60 -6.42 -37.32
CA GLU A 285 -0.58 -6.88 -36.37
C GLU A 285 0.65 -7.48 -37.09
N ASP A 286 0.45 -8.34 -38.08
CA ASP A 286 1.54 -8.90 -38.90
C ASP A 286 2.32 -7.79 -39.64
N ALA A 287 1.61 -6.81 -40.23
CA ALA A 287 2.25 -5.67 -40.88
C ALA A 287 3.14 -4.87 -39.90
N LEU A 288 2.67 -4.62 -38.68
CA LEU A 288 3.43 -3.92 -37.65
C LEU A 288 4.60 -4.76 -37.12
N HIS A 289 4.40 -6.06 -36.91
CA HIS A 289 5.47 -6.97 -36.49
C HIS A 289 6.61 -7.01 -37.49
N ARG A 290 6.34 -7.06 -38.79
CA ARG A 290 7.39 -7.04 -39.83
C ARG A 290 8.28 -5.80 -39.73
N VAL A 291 7.69 -4.64 -39.45
CA VAL A 291 8.44 -3.38 -39.26
C VAL A 291 9.21 -3.40 -37.94
N TYR A 292 8.54 -3.68 -36.82
CA TYR A 292 9.15 -3.60 -35.49
C TYR A 292 10.21 -4.67 -35.23
N LEU A 293 10.05 -5.86 -35.82
CA LEU A 293 10.99 -6.98 -35.72
C LEU A 293 11.97 -7.02 -36.89
N THR A 294 12.07 -5.95 -37.69
CA THR A 294 13.15 -5.82 -38.68
C THR A 294 14.48 -5.81 -37.94
N ARG A 295 15.19 -6.94 -38.02
CA ARG A 295 16.52 -7.10 -37.42
C ARG A 295 17.60 -6.76 -38.43
N LEU A 296 18.58 -5.96 -38.03
CA LEU A 296 19.78 -5.74 -38.84
C LEU A 296 20.67 -7.00 -38.84
N PRO A 297 21.24 -7.40 -39.99
CA PRO A 297 22.22 -8.48 -40.06
C PRO A 297 23.41 -8.26 -39.12
N ASP A 298 23.92 -9.32 -38.48
CA ASP A 298 24.96 -9.21 -37.44
C ASP A 298 26.26 -8.55 -37.95
N ASP A 299 26.54 -8.62 -39.26
CA ASP A 299 27.66 -7.95 -39.94
C ASP A 299 27.48 -6.42 -40.09
N GLN A 300 26.24 -5.94 -40.01
CA GLN A 300 25.89 -4.52 -40.14
C GLN A 300 25.63 -3.84 -38.78
N ILE A 301 25.64 -4.59 -37.68
CA ILE A 301 25.42 -4.05 -36.33
C ILE A 301 26.70 -3.34 -35.86
N GLN A 302 26.70 -2.01 -35.96
CA GLN A 302 27.73 -1.18 -35.33
C GLN A 302 27.22 -0.65 -33.99
N LEU A 303 27.84 -1.11 -32.90
CA LEU A 303 27.50 -0.67 -31.55
C LEU A 303 28.18 0.67 -31.24
N PRO A 304 27.50 1.66 -30.61
CA PRO A 304 28.13 2.90 -30.15
C PRO A 304 29.39 2.66 -29.30
N SER A 305 29.39 1.65 -28.42
CA SER A 305 30.55 1.27 -27.62
C SER A 305 31.74 0.71 -28.42
N SER A 306 31.56 0.36 -29.69
CA SER A 306 32.65 -0.07 -30.57
C SER A 306 33.55 1.08 -31.05
N THR A 307 33.15 2.33 -30.80
CA THR A 307 33.97 3.52 -31.09
C THR A 307 35.12 3.72 -30.08
N PHE A 308 35.05 3.06 -28.91
CA PHE A 308 36.14 3.09 -27.94
C PHE A 308 37.32 2.21 -28.41
N PRO A 309 38.58 2.63 -28.18
CA PRO A 309 39.73 1.85 -28.57
C PRO A 309 39.70 0.46 -27.92
N LEU A 310 40.06 -0.56 -28.69
CA LEU A 310 40.23 -1.92 -28.17
C LEU A 310 41.35 -1.90 -27.13
N GLY A 311 41.01 -2.21 -25.87
CA GLY A 311 42.02 -2.43 -24.83
C GLY A 311 42.94 -3.59 -25.22
N LEU A 312 44.17 -3.57 -24.71
CA LEU A 312 45.20 -4.58 -24.98
C LEU A 312 44.89 -5.92 -24.27
N GLY A 313 43.82 -6.63 -24.62
CA GLY A 313 43.56 -7.97 -24.08
C GLY A 313 42.16 -8.55 -24.32
N ASP A 314 42.05 -9.87 -24.24
CA ASP A 314 40.82 -10.66 -24.35
C ASP A 314 40.42 -11.13 -22.94
N VAL A 315 39.12 -11.10 -22.59
CA VAL A 315 38.59 -11.52 -21.27
C VAL A 315 39.11 -12.90 -20.86
N PHE A 316 39.27 -13.79 -21.85
CA PHE A 316 39.60 -15.19 -21.63
C PHE A 316 41.09 -15.51 -21.83
N ARG A 317 41.95 -14.53 -22.19
CA ARG A 317 43.39 -14.73 -22.44
C ARG A 317 44.22 -13.76 -21.59
N SER A 318 45.34 -14.24 -21.02
CA SER A 318 46.23 -13.42 -20.21
C SER A 318 47.08 -12.48 -21.08
N GLY A 319 46.76 -11.17 -21.09
CA GLY A 319 47.59 -10.10 -21.67
C GLY A 319 48.28 -9.22 -20.61
N GLN A 320 49.39 -8.57 -20.98
CA GLN A 320 49.99 -7.49 -20.18
C GLN A 320 49.16 -6.21 -20.37
N GLU A 321 48.52 -5.77 -19.29
CA GLU A 321 47.65 -4.60 -19.28
C GLU A 321 48.02 -3.69 -18.11
N GLY A 322 47.89 -2.38 -18.32
CA GLY A 322 48.28 -1.36 -17.35
C GLY A 322 47.45 -1.44 -16.07
N THR A 323 48.11 -1.24 -14.92
CA THR A 323 47.48 -1.20 -13.61
C THR A 323 46.49 -0.04 -13.56
N TYR A 324 45.20 -0.33 -13.38
CA TYR A 324 44.23 0.71 -13.05
C TYR A 324 44.56 1.26 -11.66
N THR A 325 45.23 2.41 -11.61
CA THR A 325 45.35 3.20 -10.38
C THR A 325 44.08 4.02 -10.25
N ALA A 326 43.22 3.64 -9.29
CA ALA A 326 42.13 4.50 -8.89
C ALA A 326 42.73 5.89 -8.54
N PRO A 327 42.18 7.00 -9.06
CA PRO A 327 42.62 8.32 -8.65
C PRO A 327 42.46 8.43 -7.12
N GLU A 328 43.45 9.04 -6.45
CA GLU A 328 43.28 9.39 -5.04
C GLU A 328 42.04 10.27 -4.92
N THR A 329 41.14 9.90 -4.01
CA THR A 329 39.86 10.56 -3.80
C THR A 329 40.11 12.03 -3.46
N THR A 330 40.14 12.88 -4.48
CA THR A 330 40.37 14.32 -4.27
C THR A 330 39.23 14.88 -3.45
N MET A 331 39.47 15.99 -2.75
CA MET A 331 38.42 16.65 -1.97
C MET A 331 37.20 17.00 -2.84
N ALA A 332 37.38 17.17 -4.15
CA ALA A 332 36.32 17.31 -5.14
C ALA A 332 35.53 16.01 -5.40
N GLU A 333 36.15 14.82 -5.33
CA GLU A 333 35.47 13.51 -5.36
C GLU A 333 34.85 13.13 -4.01
N VAL A 334 35.36 13.62 -2.88
CA VAL A 334 34.64 13.57 -1.60
C VAL A 334 33.45 14.52 -1.63
N THR A 335 33.58 15.67 -2.31
CA THR A 335 32.49 16.63 -2.55
C THR A 335 31.52 16.10 -3.62
N TYR A 336 31.98 15.31 -4.59
CA TYR A 336 31.17 14.63 -5.60
C TYR A 336 30.53 13.36 -5.03
N ALA A 337 31.16 12.60 -4.14
CA ALA A 337 30.54 11.47 -3.45
C ALA A 337 29.55 11.95 -2.37
N SER A 338 29.78 13.12 -1.76
CA SER A 338 28.78 13.77 -0.89
C SER A 338 27.67 14.50 -1.67
N SER A 339 27.91 14.91 -2.93
CA SER A 339 26.86 15.43 -3.85
C SER A 339 26.25 14.39 -4.79
N VAL A 340 26.82 13.19 -4.92
CA VAL A 340 26.25 12.00 -5.58
C VAL A 340 25.60 11.08 -4.55
N GLN A 341 25.94 11.18 -3.27
CA GLN A 341 24.94 10.98 -2.22
C GLN A 341 23.78 11.99 -2.30
N ALA A 342 23.80 12.98 -3.20
CA ALA A 342 22.64 13.80 -3.54
C ALA A 342 22.05 13.50 -4.94
N LEU A 343 22.67 12.65 -5.76
CA LEU A 343 22.19 12.28 -7.11
C LEU A 343 21.87 10.79 -7.30
N SER A 344 22.46 9.85 -6.55
CA SER A 344 22.02 8.44 -6.48
C SER A 344 21.14 8.13 -5.26
N LEU A 345 21.03 9.05 -4.29
CA LEU A 345 19.90 9.13 -3.34
C LEU A 345 18.69 9.89 -3.94
N SER A 346 18.71 10.21 -5.23
CA SER A 346 17.54 10.80 -5.91
C SER A 346 16.50 9.76 -6.35
N LEU A 347 16.79 8.45 -6.20
CA LEU A 347 15.83 7.39 -6.50
C LEU A 347 15.57 6.36 -5.40
N MET A 348 16.38 6.24 -4.35
CA MET A 348 15.93 5.66 -3.07
C MET A 348 16.76 6.22 -1.90
N HIS A 349 16.04 6.65 -0.86
CA HIS A 349 16.49 7.23 0.42
C HIS A 349 17.09 8.63 0.37
N GLN A 350 16.24 9.67 0.38
CA GLN A 350 16.60 10.93 1.03
C GLN A 350 16.53 10.76 2.56
N PRO A 351 17.63 10.88 3.33
CA PRO A 351 17.53 11.41 4.69
C PRO A 351 17.38 12.92 4.54
N SER A 352 16.15 13.38 4.72
CA SER A 352 15.79 14.74 5.11
C SER A 352 16.82 15.82 4.73
N ARG A 353 16.71 16.33 3.49
CA ARG A 353 16.52 17.78 3.42
C ARG A 353 15.34 18.01 4.37
N TYR A 354 15.59 18.50 5.59
CA TYR A 354 14.61 19.29 6.31
C TYR A 354 14.41 20.51 5.43
N SER A 355 13.66 20.27 4.36
CA SER A 355 13.14 21.26 3.48
C SER A 355 12.41 22.18 4.42
N ILE A 356 12.57 23.47 4.21
CA ILE A 356 11.63 24.46 4.72
C ILE A 356 10.17 23.99 4.54
N ARG A 357 9.86 23.09 3.59
CA ARG A 357 8.58 22.36 3.47
C ARG A 357 8.19 21.46 4.65
N PHE A 358 9.10 20.89 5.43
CA PHE A 358 8.80 20.14 6.66
C PHE A 358 8.53 21.11 7.83
N LEU A 359 9.28 22.22 7.93
CA LEU A 359 8.91 23.34 8.81
C LEU A 359 7.51 23.86 8.44
N PHE A 360 7.25 24.15 7.16
CA PHE A 360 5.94 24.58 6.64
C PHE A 360 4.82 23.54 6.82
N ARG A 361 5.13 22.23 6.79
CA ARG A 361 4.13 21.17 7.03
C ARG A 361 3.84 20.97 8.52
N CYS A 362 4.81 21.19 9.40
CA CYS A 362 4.54 21.22 10.84
C CYS A 362 3.65 22.40 11.24
N PHE A 363 3.63 23.50 10.46
CA PHE A 363 2.84 24.70 10.75
C PHE A 363 1.47 24.77 10.05
N LEU A 364 1.16 23.90 9.08
CA LEU A 364 -0.13 23.86 8.39
C LEU A 364 -1.04 22.76 8.95
N LEU A 365 -1.55 22.99 10.16
CA LEU A 365 -2.88 22.55 10.61
C LEU A 365 -3.73 23.82 10.85
N PRO A 366 -5.07 23.76 10.70
CA PRO A 366 -5.88 24.84 10.15
C PRO A 366 -6.21 25.96 11.15
N SER A 367 -5.24 26.77 11.54
CA SER A 367 -5.47 28.04 12.23
C SER A 367 -5.48 29.18 11.21
N TYR A 368 -6.64 29.44 10.61
CA TYR A 368 -6.88 30.51 9.61
C TYR A 368 -6.75 31.95 10.16
N PHE A 369 -6.10 32.15 11.32
CA PHE A 369 -6.00 33.44 12.00
C PHE A 369 -4.67 34.18 11.77
N LEU A 370 -3.62 33.52 11.26
CA LEU A 370 -2.31 34.16 11.05
C LEU A 370 -1.93 34.15 9.57
N LEU A 371 -1.85 35.34 8.99
CA LEU A 371 -1.62 35.58 7.57
C LEU A 371 -0.33 36.41 7.44
N VAL A 372 0.82 35.73 7.62
CA VAL A 372 2.17 35.98 7.03
C VAL A 372 3.25 35.36 7.94
N TYR A 373 4.21 34.62 7.33
CA TYR A 373 5.36 34.01 8.01
C TYR A 373 6.66 34.51 7.37
N VAL A 374 7.62 34.96 8.16
CA VAL A 374 8.98 35.28 7.69
C VAL A 374 10.01 34.41 8.40
N PHE A 375 10.80 33.65 7.63
CA PHE A 375 11.92 32.84 8.12
C PHE A 375 13.24 33.51 7.77
N LEU A 376 14.00 33.92 8.79
CA LEU A 376 15.34 34.47 8.65
C LEU A 376 16.38 33.43 9.09
N ARG A 377 17.43 33.22 8.28
CA ARG A 377 18.57 32.35 8.60
C ARG A 377 19.73 33.22 9.12
N PHE A 378 20.23 32.95 10.33
CA PHE A 378 21.28 33.76 10.95
C PHE A 378 22.48 32.91 11.40
N LYS A 379 23.72 33.41 11.26
CA LYS A 379 24.90 33.12 12.14
C LYS A 379 26.19 33.81 11.65
N PRO A 380 27.16 34.17 12.53
CA PRO A 380 27.43 33.57 13.85
C PRO A 380 27.32 34.50 15.08
N PRO A 381 27.15 33.92 16.30
CA PRO A 381 27.29 34.63 17.56
C PRO A 381 28.74 35.06 17.83
N LYS A 382 28.91 36.15 18.58
CA LYS A 382 30.22 36.66 19.03
C LYS A 382 30.99 35.59 19.80
N ALA A 383 32.31 35.57 19.62
CA ALA A 383 33.22 34.73 20.38
C ALA A 383 33.17 35.09 21.87
N THR A 384 32.39 34.34 22.64
CA THR A 384 32.44 34.33 24.11
C THR A 384 32.64 32.91 24.60
N THR A 385 33.81 32.71 25.19
CA THR A 385 34.25 31.68 26.15
C THR A 385 33.45 30.38 26.27
N VAL A 386 34.17 29.30 25.95
CA VAL A 386 33.94 27.89 26.24
C VAL A 386 33.20 27.66 27.56
N HIS A 387 31.97 27.15 27.48
CA HIS A 387 31.44 26.21 28.45
C HIS A 387 30.91 24.99 27.70
N SER A 388 31.44 23.83 28.07
CA SER A 388 31.09 22.51 27.57
C SER A 388 29.73 22.08 28.10
N ASP A 389 28.66 22.37 27.36
CA ASP A 389 27.40 21.65 27.49
C ASP A 389 26.98 21.06 26.15
N SER A 390 26.96 19.74 26.13
CA SER A 390 26.64 18.87 25.02
C SER A 390 25.13 18.68 24.87
N SER A 391 24.45 19.39 23.95
CA SER A 391 23.14 18.95 23.37
C SER A 391 22.51 19.89 22.32
N ILE A 392 23.27 20.61 21.48
CA ILE A 392 22.62 21.44 20.44
C ILE A 392 22.29 20.56 19.23
N ALA A 393 21.02 20.20 19.08
CA ALA A 393 20.51 19.56 17.87
C ALA A 393 20.68 20.53 16.69
N PRO A 394 21.15 20.08 15.50
CA PRO A 394 21.19 20.93 14.33
C PRO A 394 19.77 21.41 13.98
N PHE A 395 19.63 22.67 13.54
CA PHE A 395 18.36 23.31 13.12
C PHE A 395 17.43 23.78 14.25
N SER A 396 17.97 24.43 15.29
CA SER A 396 17.15 25.07 16.32
C SER A 396 16.55 26.40 15.85
N PHE A 397 15.34 26.77 16.30
CA PHE A 397 14.69 28.03 15.95
C PHE A 397 13.94 28.70 17.11
N THR A 398 13.83 30.02 17.05
CA THR A 398 13.03 30.87 17.97
C THR A 398 11.85 31.47 17.20
N ALA A 399 10.66 31.47 17.80
CA ALA A 399 9.47 32.05 17.20
C ALA A 399 9.01 33.32 17.95
N TYR A 400 8.77 34.40 17.21
CA TYR A 400 8.31 35.69 17.72
C TYR A 400 6.86 35.93 17.31
N ILE A 401 6.01 36.28 18.28
CA ILE A 401 4.57 36.47 18.07
C ILE A 401 4.13 37.83 18.65
N PRO A 402 3.65 38.77 17.82
CA PRO A 402 2.99 40.00 18.27
C PRO A 402 1.61 39.68 18.86
N LEU A 403 1.26 40.31 19.97
CA LEU A 403 -0.04 40.19 20.61
C LEU A 403 -0.79 41.52 20.59
N SER A 404 -1.95 41.55 19.91
CA SER A 404 -2.95 42.59 20.12
C SER A 404 -3.99 42.24 21.18
N SER A 405 -4.78 43.23 21.57
CA SER A 405 -5.98 43.07 22.41
C SER A 405 -6.98 42.02 21.89
N ARG A 406 -7.01 41.76 20.57
CA ARG A 406 -7.88 40.75 19.95
C ARG A 406 -7.27 39.35 20.06
N SER A 407 -5.99 39.23 19.71
CA SER A 407 -5.23 37.98 19.73
C SER A 407 -5.10 37.40 21.15
N LEU A 408 -5.07 38.26 22.18
CA LEU A 408 -5.03 37.85 23.59
C LEU A 408 -6.21 36.95 24.01
N ARG A 409 -7.41 37.16 23.46
CA ARG A 409 -8.61 36.39 23.81
C ARG A 409 -8.57 34.95 23.28
N SER A 410 -7.76 34.72 22.25
CA SER A 410 -7.60 33.43 21.57
C SER A 410 -6.21 32.85 21.77
N LEU A 411 -5.47 33.31 22.79
CA LEU A 411 -4.08 32.94 23.04
C LEU A 411 -3.88 31.42 23.13
N ASN A 412 -4.82 30.70 23.72
CA ASN A 412 -4.78 29.24 23.88
C ASN A 412 -4.73 28.54 22.51
N ILE A 413 -5.57 28.98 21.58
CA ILE A 413 -5.65 28.46 20.21
C ILE A 413 -4.40 28.86 19.41
N LEU A 414 -3.85 30.04 19.70
CA LEU A 414 -2.67 30.56 19.03
C LEU A 414 -1.39 29.80 19.45
N LEU A 415 -1.34 29.33 20.70
CA LEU A 415 -0.21 28.60 21.26
C LEU A 415 -0.30 27.07 21.07
N GLU A 416 -1.51 26.53 20.90
CA GLU A 416 -1.78 25.10 20.70
C GLU A 416 -0.86 24.41 19.66
N PRO A 417 -0.56 25.01 18.48
CA PRO A 417 0.34 24.37 17.50
C PRO A 417 1.78 24.22 18.00
N PHE A 418 2.21 25.06 18.95
CA PHE A 418 3.55 25.05 19.51
C PHE A 418 3.67 24.17 20.76
N THR A 419 2.57 23.89 21.44
CA THR A 419 2.55 23.14 22.72
C THR A 419 2.00 21.72 22.61
N SER A 420 1.07 21.46 21.69
CA SER A 420 0.40 20.16 21.55
C SER A 420 1.30 19.03 21.01
N VAL A 421 2.39 19.37 20.31
CA VAL A 421 3.37 18.42 19.79
C VAL A 421 4.78 18.87 20.17
N PRO A 422 5.55 18.09 20.95
CA PRO A 422 6.92 18.46 21.31
C PRO A 422 7.81 18.52 20.07
N SER A 423 8.16 19.73 19.62
CA SER A 423 9.13 19.94 18.55
C SER A 423 10.55 19.98 19.12
N PRO A 424 11.45 19.05 18.74
CA PRO A 424 12.83 19.06 19.22
C PRO A 424 13.65 20.26 18.72
N HIS A 425 13.11 21.03 17.77
CA HIS A 425 13.77 22.15 17.10
C HIS A 425 13.34 23.53 17.62
N LEU A 426 12.16 23.66 18.25
CA LEU A 426 11.70 24.92 18.84
C LEU A 426 12.31 25.07 20.24
N LYS A 427 13.13 26.11 20.43
CA LYS A 427 13.84 26.34 21.70
C LYS A 427 13.18 27.41 22.55
N GLU A 428 12.73 28.49 21.92
CA GLU A 428 12.14 29.63 22.61
C GLU A 428 10.95 30.19 21.82
N LEU A 429 9.91 30.56 22.56
CA LEU A 429 8.76 31.30 22.07
C LEU A 429 8.72 32.68 22.74
N VAL A 430 8.86 33.74 21.95
CA VAL A 430 8.88 35.12 22.42
C VAL A 430 7.55 35.78 22.04
N LEU A 431 6.78 36.20 23.04
CA LEU A 431 5.54 36.94 22.87
C LEU A 431 5.81 38.42 23.07
N LEU A 432 5.47 39.24 22.08
CA LEU A 432 5.63 40.68 22.12
C LEU A 432 4.28 41.33 22.38
N CYS A 433 4.22 42.17 23.40
CA CYS A 433 2.98 42.78 23.85
C CYS A 433 3.17 44.30 24.05
N PRO A 434 2.19 45.15 23.70
CA PRO A 434 2.18 46.54 24.13
C PRO A 434 2.21 46.65 25.67
N GLU A 435 2.87 47.66 26.22
CA GLU A 435 2.99 47.87 27.68
C GLU A 435 1.64 47.84 28.39
N ASP A 436 0.60 48.38 27.77
CA ASP A 436 -0.77 48.46 28.29
C ASP A 436 -1.41 47.09 28.57
N LEU A 437 -0.94 46.05 27.88
CA LEU A 437 -1.53 44.71 27.86
C LEU A 437 -0.68 43.68 28.60
N ILE A 438 0.53 44.02 29.05
CA ILE A 438 1.48 43.05 29.59
C ILE A 438 0.97 42.35 30.86
N SER A 439 0.29 43.09 31.75
CA SER A 439 -0.25 42.57 33.00
C SER A 439 -1.35 41.52 32.79
N ARG A 440 -2.21 41.72 31.77
CA ARG A 440 -3.27 40.75 31.39
C ARG A 440 -2.67 39.54 30.66
N SER A 441 -1.67 39.78 29.83
CA SER A 441 -0.95 38.75 29.07
C SER A 441 -0.23 37.77 29.99
N HIS A 442 0.47 38.26 31.02
CA HIS A 442 1.13 37.41 32.01
C HIS A 442 0.17 36.46 32.72
N TYR A 443 -1.01 36.93 33.13
CA TYR A 443 -2.01 36.10 33.80
C TYR A 443 -2.54 34.99 32.89
N HIS A 444 -2.91 35.33 31.65
CA HIS A 444 -3.41 34.36 30.69
C HIS A 444 -2.34 33.34 30.26
N LEU A 445 -1.11 33.79 30.05
CA LEU A 445 0.02 32.92 29.71
C LEU A 445 0.30 31.90 30.83
N ALA A 446 0.29 32.34 32.08
CA ALA A 446 0.50 31.46 33.23
C ALA A 446 -0.57 30.36 33.35
N GLN A 447 -1.83 30.67 32.97
CA GLN A 447 -2.90 29.67 32.92
C GLN A 447 -2.67 28.64 31.80
N VAL A 448 -2.28 29.10 30.60
CA VAL A 448 -1.99 28.21 29.46
C VAL A 448 -0.81 27.30 29.77
N ILE A 449 0.30 27.85 30.29
CA ILE A 449 1.49 27.04 30.67
C ILE A 449 1.13 26.01 31.74
N LYS A 450 0.33 26.39 32.74
CA LYS A 450 -0.11 25.46 33.80
C LYS A 450 -1.04 24.35 33.29
N GLN A 451 -1.85 24.65 32.28
CA GLN A 451 -2.74 23.69 31.63
C GLN A 451 -1.94 22.70 30.76
N GLU A 452 -1.01 23.20 29.95
CA GLU A 452 -0.16 22.39 29.05
C GLU A 452 0.86 21.51 29.80
N ALA A 453 1.48 22.03 30.87
CA ALA A 453 2.40 21.26 31.72
C ALA A 453 1.75 20.04 32.40
N ARG A 454 0.41 20.02 32.49
CA ARG A 454 -0.36 18.90 33.04
C ARG A 454 -0.50 17.73 32.04
N TYR A 455 -0.47 18.03 30.75
CA TYR A 455 -0.59 17.03 29.67
C TYR A 455 0.78 16.57 29.14
N HIS A 456 1.79 17.45 29.21
CA HIS A 456 3.13 17.17 28.68
C HIS A 456 4.24 17.60 29.66
N PRO A 457 4.66 16.74 30.62
CA PRO A 457 5.62 17.12 31.66
C PRO A 457 7.09 17.20 31.20
N ASN A 458 7.40 16.83 29.95
CA ASN A 458 8.78 16.71 29.43
C ASN A 458 9.15 17.74 28.34
N THR A 459 8.33 18.77 28.11
CA THR A 459 8.60 19.84 27.12
C THR A 459 9.50 20.93 27.70
N ASN A 460 10.78 20.95 27.34
CA ASN A 460 11.74 22.02 27.66
C ASN A 460 11.55 23.23 26.71
N LEU A 461 10.36 23.84 26.69
CA LEU A 461 10.07 25.03 25.86
C LEU A 461 10.13 26.30 26.72
N ASN A 462 10.99 27.25 26.37
CA ASN A 462 11.13 28.51 27.11
C ASN A 462 10.15 29.56 26.57
N PHE A 463 9.32 30.14 27.44
CA PHE A 463 8.39 31.23 27.09
C PHE A 463 8.93 32.55 27.63
N SER A 464 9.13 33.53 26.75
CA SER A 464 9.49 34.89 27.17
C SER A 464 8.43 35.89 26.70
N LEU A 465 7.90 36.68 27.63
CA LEU A 465 6.99 37.79 27.32
C LEU A 465 7.79 39.08 27.40
N ARG A 466 7.76 39.89 26.34
CA ARG A 466 8.47 41.18 26.27
C ARG A 466 7.48 42.30 26.00
N SER A 467 7.60 43.40 26.76
CA SER A 467 6.91 44.66 26.44
C SER A 467 7.69 45.45 25.40
N THR A 468 6.97 46.18 24.56
CA THR A 468 7.54 47.25 23.73
C THR A 468 6.74 48.54 23.89
N SER A 469 7.45 49.67 23.92
CA SER A 469 6.92 51.03 24.02
C SER A 469 7.02 51.81 22.71
N ALA A 470 7.52 51.20 21.62
CA ALA A 470 7.79 51.87 20.37
C ALA A 470 6.50 52.09 19.53
N ASP A 471 6.36 53.29 18.96
CA ASP A 471 5.29 53.65 17.99
C ASP A 471 5.29 52.76 16.74
N ASP A 472 6.41 52.06 16.46
CA ASP A 472 6.56 51.14 15.35
C ASP A 472 6.89 49.71 15.85
N PHE A 473 5.82 48.96 16.12
CA PHE A 473 5.87 47.60 16.66
C PHE A 473 6.66 46.63 15.75
N GLN A 474 6.64 46.85 14.43
CA GLN A 474 7.27 45.96 13.46
C GLN A 474 8.79 46.07 13.48
N ALA A 475 9.34 47.29 13.59
CA ALA A 475 10.78 47.52 13.68
C ALA A 475 11.42 46.83 14.89
N GLU A 476 10.72 46.81 16.03
CA GLU A 476 11.20 46.17 17.26
C GLU A 476 11.20 44.63 17.18
N ILE A 477 10.22 44.02 16.50
CA ILE A 477 10.22 42.56 16.24
C ILE A 477 11.48 42.16 15.47
N PHE A 478 11.84 42.91 14.43
CA PHE A 478 13.03 42.61 13.63
C PHE A 478 14.33 42.86 14.41
N ARG A 479 14.38 43.90 15.25
CA ARG A 479 15.51 44.16 16.17
C ARG A 479 15.72 42.97 17.11
N LEU A 480 14.65 42.50 17.77
CA LEU A 480 14.71 41.38 18.70
C LEU A 480 15.01 40.05 18.00
N ALA A 481 14.48 39.84 16.79
CA ALA A 481 14.80 38.69 15.96
C ALA A 481 16.30 38.64 15.60
N SER A 482 16.95 39.79 15.41
CA SER A 482 18.39 39.85 15.16
C SER A 482 19.26 39.47 16.37
N GLU A 483 18.70 39.50 17.59
CA GLU A 483 19.38 39.10 18.83
C GLU A 483 19.21 37.61 19.18
N ALA A 484 18.43 36.87 18.38
CA ALA A 484 18.18 35.45 18.63
C ALA A 484 19.46 34.60 18.54
N THR A 485 19.62 33.65 19.46
CA THR A 485 20.80 32.77 19.54
C THR A 485 20.66 31.46 18.77
N THR A 486 19.47 31.21 18.19
CA THR A 486 19.11 30.01 17.43
C THR A 486 19.51 30.12 15.96
N ASP A 487 19.50 29.00 15.23
CA ASP A 487 19.95 28.97 13.82
C ASP A 487 18.93 29.62 12.86
N TRP A 488 17.67 29.69 13.27
CA TRP A 488 16.56 30.23 12.49
C TRP A 488 15.62 31.06 13.36
N VAL A 489 15.03 32.10 12.78
CA VAL A 489 13.99 32.90 13.44
C VAL A 489 12.72 32.88 12.61
N LEU A 490 11.59 32.62 13.29
CA LEU A 490 10.25 32.69 12.74
C LEU A 490 9.54 33.93 13.29
N ILE A 491 9.07 34.81 12.42
CA ILE A 491 8.24 35.96 12.79
C ILE A 491 6.83 35.73 12.26
N LEU A 492 5.85 35.90 13.14
CA LEU A 492 4.42 35.88 12.83
C LEU A 492 3.89 37.31 12.82
N ASP A 493 2.97 37.64 11.91
CA ASP A 493 2.29 38.94 11.89
C ASP A 493 0.77 38.76 11.83
N GLU A 494 0.04 39.62 12.53
CA GLU A 494 -1.43 39.67 12.59
C GLU A 494 -2.04 40.65 11.58
N ASN A 495 -1.26 41.64 11.09
CA ASN A 495 -1.75 42.69 10.19
C ASN A 495 -1.22 42.58 8.75
N GLY A 496 -0.32 41.62 8.49
CA GLY A 496 0.39 41.51 7.21
C GLY A 496 1.54 42.51 7.13
N ILE A 497 2.68 42.02 6.61
CA ILE A 497 3.89 42.83 6.41
C ILE A 497 3.77 43.64 5.12
N ASP A 498 2.70 44.43 5.02
CA ASP A 498 2.57 45.47 4.02
C ASP A 498 3.04 46.77 4.69
N ASP A 499 3.96 47.50 4.05
CA ASP A 499 4.66 48.73 4.55
C ASP A 499 6.02 48.58 5.27
N ILE A 500 6.80 47.50 5.08
CA ILE A 500 8.24 47.62 5.39
C ILE A 500 8.87 48.54 4.35
N SER A 501 9.25 49.74 4.80
CA SER A 501 9.94 50.70 3.94
C SER A 501 11.22 50.10 3.36
N GLU A 502 11.53 50.42 2.10
CA GLU A 502 12.68 49.88 1.37
C GLU A 502 14.01 50.15 2.12
N SER A 503 14.07 51.26 2.87
CA SER A 503 15.19 51.62 3.74
C SER A 503 15.33 50.69 4.96
N THR A 504 14.23 50.21 5.55
CA THR A 504 14.26 49.22 6.65
C THR A 504 14.74 47.85 6.15
N LEU A 505 14.32 47.46 4.95
CA LEU A 505 14.79 46.25 4.26
C LEU A 505 16.29 46.32 3.93
N GLN A 506 16.77 47.47 3.45
CA GLN A 506 18.20 47.72 3.24
C GLN A 506 19.00 47.75 4.56
N SER A 507 18.44 48.34 5.61
CA SER A 507 19.07 48.39 6.94
C SER A 507 19.29 47.01 7.55
N LEU A 508 18.35 46.08 7.30
CA LEU A 508 18.45 44.67 7.67
C LEU A 508 19.50 43.90 6.84
N GLN A 509 19.75 44.32 5.59
CA GLN A 509 20.76 43.73 4.73
C GLN A 509 22.19 44.20 5.04
N GLU A 510 22.36 45.44 5.50
CA GLU A 510 23.69 46.06 5.62
C GLU A 510 24.22 46.21 7.05
N GLY A 511 23.39 45.99 8.08
CA GLY A 511 23.85 45.96 9.46
C GLY A 511 24.25 47.33 10.01
N VAL A 512 23.24 48.02 10.56
CA VAL A 512 23.34 49.10 11.56
C VAL A 512 23.92 50.46 11.08
N PHE A 513 23.03 51.40 10.75
CA PHE A 513 22.88 52.79 11.27
C PHE A 513 22.24 53.69 10.20
N PHE A 514 21.19 54.43 10.58
CA PHE A 514 20.77 55.63 9.85
C PHE A 514 21.74 56.77 10.19
N ASP A 515 22.24 57.47 9.15
CA ASP A 515 22.09 58.92 9.15
C ASP A 515 22.15 59.53 7.72
N SER A 516 21.00 60.09 7.33
CA SER A 516 20.79 61.23 6.43
C SER A 516 21.31 61.27 4.96
N THR A 517 20.36 61.63 4.09
CA THR A 517 20.46 62.42 2.83
C THR A 517 20.81 61.73 1.49
N SER A 518 19.81 61.75 0.61
CA SER A 518 19.78 61.52 -0.85
C SER A 518 20.70 62.45 -1.67
N PRO A 519 20.76 62.39 -3.02
CA PRO A 519 20.56 61.29 -3.98
C PRO A 519 21.64 61.25 -5.10
N GLY A 520 21.60 60.25 -5.98
CA GLY A 520 21.90 60.46 -7.40
C GLY A 520 22.59 59.30 -8.15
N PRO A 521 22.21 59.01 -9.41
CA PRO A 521 22.56 57.79 -10.14
C PRO A 521 23.73 57.98 -11.12
N TYR A 522 24.23 56.86 -11.69
CA TYR A 522 24.96 56.67 -12.95
C TYR A 522 26.28 55.85 -12.86
N ASP A 523 26.41 54.98 -13.87
CA ASP A 523 27.61 54.40 -14.49
C ASP A 523 28.23 53.07 -14.00
N LEU A 524 27.89 52.02 -14.76
CA LEU A 524 28.76 51.22 -15.64
C LEU A 524 30.24 50.94 -15.23
N VAL A 525 30.58 49.64 -15.34
CA VAL A 525 31.88 48.99 -15.67
C VAL A 525 32.63 48.24 -14.56
N SER A 526 32.83 46.95 -14.88
CA SER A 526 33.74 45.85 -14.51
C SER A 526 34.86 46.01 -13.46
N PRO A 527 35.10 44.97 -12.62
CA PRO A 527 36.21 44.94 -11.65
C PRO A 527 37.50 44.32 -12.22
N PRO A 528 38.66 44.69 -11.66
CA PRO A 528 39.73 43.72 -11.37
C PRO A 528 40.24 43.91 -9.90
N PRO A 529 41.26 43.17 -9.40
CA PRO A 529 41.00 41.99 -8.58
C PRO A 529 41.65 41.99 -7.17
N LEU A 530 41.19 41.02 -6.37
CA LEU A 530 41.86 40.29 -5.28
C LEU A 530 42.03 40.90 -3.86
N ASN A 531 41.65 40.02 -2.92
CA ASN A 531 42.04 39.88 -1.52
C ASN A 531 41.32 40.72 -0.45
N GLN A 532 40.35 40.10 0.24
CA GLN A 532 40.40 39.86 1.70
C GLN A 532 39.17 39.10 2.22
N THR A 533 39.43 37.93 2.82
CA THR A 533 38.79 37.28 3.98
C THR A 533 37.38 37.71 4.41
N SER A 534 36.36 36.98 3.94
CA SER A 534 35.20 36.41 4.68
C SER A 534 34.04 36.12 3.71
N PRO A 535 33.37 34.95 3.72
CA PRO A 535 32.14 34.78 2.96
C PRO A 535 31.02 35.54 3.68
N ARG A 536 30.80 36.79 3.29
CA ARG A 536 29.55 37.52 3.53
C ARG A 536 28.41 36.71 2.89
N ALA A 537 27.57 36.09 3.71
CA ALA A 537 26.38 35.39 3.22
C ALA A 537 25.23 36.40 3.10
N SER A 538 24.73 36.60 1.87
CA SER A 538 23.55 37.40 1.56
C SER A 538 22.30 36.84 2.23
N ILE A 539 21.49 37.71 2.86
CA ILE A 539 20.09 37.41 3.21
C ILE A 539 19.35 37.16 1.89
N ARG A 540 18.83 35.94 1.68
CA ARG A 540 17.99 35.61 0.51
C ARG A 540 16.52 35.56 0.93
N TYR A 541 15.74 36.48 0.39
CA TYR A 541 14.27 36.35 0.34
C TYR A 541 13.90 35.29 -0.72
N TRP A 542 12.94 34.43 -0.41
CA TRP A 542 12.47 33.41 -1.34
C TRP A 542 11.13 33.86 -1.95
N GLN A 543 11.14 34.28 -3.21
CA GLN A 543 9.94 34.32 -4.08
C GLN A 543 10.02 33.13 -5.04
N ASP A 544 8.96 32.33 -5.14
CA ASP A 544 8.91 31.15 -6.01
C ASP A 544 8.71 31.59 -7.47
N PRO A 545 9.65 31.31 -8.41
CA PRO A 545 9.53 31.74 -9.81
C PRO A 545 8.48 30.98 -10.63
N PHE A 546 7.78 29.99 -10.06
CA PHE A 546 6.79 29.16 -10.77
C PHE A 546 5.31 29.50 -10.49
N ALA A 547 5.02 30.57 -9.74
CA ALA A 547 3.66 31.06 -9.54
C ALA A 547 3.28 32.14 -10.58
N LEU A 548 2.98 31.75 -11.82
CA LEU A 548 2.48 32.65 -12.88
C LEU A 548 1.00 33.05 -12.72
N THR A 549 0.44 32.98 -11.50
CA THR A 549 -0.84 33.62 -11.18
C THR A 549 -0.72 34.29 -9.81
N THR A 550 -0.87 35.61 -9.79
CA THR A 550 -1.04 36.41 -8.57
C THR A 550 -2.09 35.75 -7.67
N PRO A 551 -1.80 35.47 -6.39
CA PRO A 551 -2.86 35.09 -5.46
C PRO A 551 -3.82 36.27 -5.34
N LEU A 552 -5.10 36.02 -5.63
CA LEU A 552 -6.19 36.95 -5.35
C LEU A 552 -6.14 37.33 -3.86
N LEU A 553 -5.73 38.56 -3.56
CA LEU A 553 -5.92 39.22 -2.27
C LEU A 553 -7.43 39.27 -1.99
N VAL A 554 -7.90 38.54 -1.00
CA VAL A 554 -9.30 38.59 -0.56
C VAL A 554 -9.42 39.69 0.50
N PRO A 555 -10.26 40.72 0.30
CA PRO A 555 -10.45 41.76 1.28
C PRO A 555 -11.17 41.25 2.53
N THR A 556 -10.67 41.69 3.70
CA THR A 556 -11.09 41.34 5.06
C THR A 556 -12.54 41.75 5.40
N SER A 557 -13.20 42.53 4.54
CA SER A 557 -14.64 42.83 4.65
C SER A 557 -15.54 41.59 4.48
N SER A 558 -14.99 40.47 4.02
CA SER A 558 -15.69 39.19 3.83
C SER A 558 -15.67 38.28 5.09
N LEU A 559 -15.02 38.70 6.19
CA LEU A 559 -14.67 37.84 7.34
C LEU A 559 -15.73 37.73 8.44
N SER A 560 -16.95 38.24 8.25
CA SER A 560 -17.95 38.30 9.34
C SER A 560 -18.76 37.01 9.58
N ALA A 561 -18.37 35.85 9.08
CA ALA A 561 -19.09 34.59 9.33
C ALA A 561 -18.19 33.35 9.25
N PHE A 562 -17.19 33.23 10.14
CA PHE A 562 -16.38 32.02 10.22
C PHE A 562 -16.93 31.03 11.26
N ILE A 563 -17.72 30.07 10.77
CA ILE A 563 -17.98 28.78 11.40
C ILE A 563 -17.02 27.79 10.72
N PRO A 564 -16.25 26.96 11.45
CA PRO A 564 -15.31 26.02 10.83
C PRO A 564 -16.01 25.08 9.85
N PRO A 565 -15.37 24.70 8.72
CA PRO A 565 -15.96 23.75 7.78
C PRO A 565 -16.06 22.38 8.47
N ARG A 566 -17.28 22.03 8.88
CA ARG A 566 -17.59 20.71 9.45
C ARG A 566 -17.50 19.63 8.36
N ASP A 567 -17.13 18.41 8.76
CA ASP A 567 -17.13 17.23 7.90
C ASP A 567 -18.50 17.05 7.21
N ALA A 568 -18.48 17.11 5.88
CA ALA A 568 -19.68 17.19 5.07
C ALA A 568 -19.98 15.90 4.30
N ILE A 569 -21.16 15.34 4.56
CA ILE A 569 -21.75 14.23 3.80
C ILE A 569 -22.84 14.79 2.88
N VAL A 570 -22.79 14.41 1.60
CA VAL A 570 -23.73 14.87 0.57
C VAL A 570 -24.65 13.74 0.14
N PHE A 571 -25.92 14.06 -0.04
CA PHE A 571 -26.89 13.21 -0.72
C PHE A 571 -27.38 13.88 -2.01
N LEU A 572 -27.22 13.19 -3.13
CA LEU A 572 -27.81 13.58 -4.40
C LEU A 572 -28.93 12.60 -4.73
N PHE A 573 -30.19 13.03 -4.69
CA PHE A 573 -31.34 12.17 -4.97
C PHE A 573 -32.21 12.70 -6.10
N PRO A 574 -32.82 11.81 -6.91
CA PRO A 574 -33.75 12.22 -7.96
C PRO A 574 -35.15 12.59 -7.44
N ASN A 575 -35.54 12.13 -6.25
CA ASN A 575 -36.88 12.35 -5.70
C ASN A 575 -36.91 12.33 -4.17
N ILE A 576 -38.00 12.85 -3.61
CA ILE A 576 -38.20 12.93 -2.16
C ILE A 576 -38.44 11.56 -1.50
N LYS A 577 -38.96 10.57 -2.24
CA LYS A 577 -39.22 9.22 -1.69
C LYS A 577 -37.93 8.58 -1.18
N LEU A 578 -36.82 8.78 -1.87
CA LEU A 578 -35.50 8.28 -1.45
C LEU A 578 -34.99 8.95 -0.16
N ILE A 579 -35.35 10.21 0.11
CA ILE A 579 -35.04 10.86 1.40
C ILE A 579 -35.77 10.13 2.53
N HIS A 580 -37.03 9.75 2.33
CA HIS A 580 -37.80 8.96 3.30
C HIS A 580 -37.22 7.54 3.45
N SER A 581 -36.87 6.88 2.35
CA SER A 581 -36.21 5.56 2.41
C SER A 581 -34.85 5.60 3.12
N ALA A 582 -34.08 6.68 2.97
CA ALA A 582 -32.78 6.88 3.61
C ALA A 582 -32.88 7.54 5.01
N SER A 583 -34.09 7.74 5.53
CA SER A 583 -34.34 8.53 6.75
C SER A 583 -33.53 8.06 7.95
N LYS A 584 -33.44 6.76 8.21
CA LYS A 584 -32.67 6.18 9.32
C LYS A 584 -31.17 6.46 9.20
N MET A 585 -30.59 6.24 8.02
CA MET A 585 -29.19 6.55 7.74
C MET A 585 -28.90 8.04 7.96
N ILE A 586 -29.76 8.91 7.41
CA ILE A 586 -29.64 10.37 7.55
C ILE A 586 -29.76 10.80 9.02
N CYS A 587 -30.75 10.27 9.75
CA CYS A 587 -30.94 10.55 11.16
C CYS A 587 -29.77 10.08 12.03
N SER A 588 -29.16 8.93 11.71
CA SER A 588 -27.96 8.45 12.41
C SER A 588 -26.75 9.37 12.17
N PHE A 589 -26.55 9.87 10.95
CA PHE A 589 -25.49 10.85 10.72
C PHE A 589 -25.76 12.20 11.42
N LEU A 590 -27.02 12.63 11.52
CA LEU A 590 -27.39 13.83 12.28
C LEU A 590 -27.12 13.66 13.78
N SER A 591 -27.43 12.50 14.36
CA SER A 591 -27.18 12.24 15.79
C SER A 591 -25.67 12.24 16.11
N GLN A 592 -24.85 11.80 15.16
CA GLN A 592 -23.38 11.84 15.22
C GLN A 592 -22.79 13.23 14.90
N ARG A 593 -23.62 14.25 14.69
CA ARG A 593 -23.24 15.66 14.44
C ARG A 593 -22.51 15.91 13.12
N TYR A 594 -22.66 15.02 12.12
CA TYR A 594 -22.17 15.29 10.77
C TYR A 594 -22.97 16.42 10.10
N THR A 595 -22.31 17.16 9.20
CA THR A 595 -22.99 18.19 8.41
C THR A 595 -23.52 17.58 7.13
N LEU A 596 -24.84 17.57 6.98
CA LEU A 596 -25.50 16.95 5.83
C LEU A 596 -25.97 18.01 4.85
N ARG A 597 -25.79 17.74 3.55
CA ARG A 597 -26.42 18.52 2.48
C ARG A 597 -27.12 17.60 1.51
N ILE A 598 -28.36 17.93 1.18
CA ILE A 598 -29.20 17.14 0.27
C ILE A 598 -29.60 17.99 -0.93
N LEU A 599 -29.40 17.47 -2.14
CA LEU A 599 -29.85 18.07 -3.39
C LEU A 599 -30.77 17.10 -4.12
N LEU A 600 -31.97 17.56 -4.44
CA LEU A 600 -32.91 16.95 -5.35
C LEU A 600 -32.64 17.42 -6.77
N TYR A 601 -32.24 16.51 -7.65
CA TYR A 601 -32.02 16.83 -9.06
C TYR A 601 -33.13 16.26 -9.95
N ASP A 602 -33.44 16.98 -11.02
CA ASP A 602 -34.36 16.49 -12.05
C ASP A 602 -33.60 15.56 -13.02
N GLN A 603 -33.95 14.28 -13.05
CA GLN A 603 -33.33 13.29 -13.94
C GLN A 603 -33.44 13.65 -15.43
N GLN A 604 -34.56 14.26 -15.86
CA GLN A 604 -34.81 14.54 -17.28
C GLN A 604 -34.09 15.81 -17.74
N HIS A 605 -33.92 16.77 -16.82
CA HIS A 605 -33.48 18.12 -17.12
C HIS A 605 -32.17 18.51 -16.42
N ILE A 606 -31.40 17.55 -15.90
CA ILE A 606 -30.19 17.82 -15.10
C ILE A 606 -29.18 18.73 -15.82
N LEU A 607 -29.00 18.56 -17.13
CA LEU A 607 -28.08 19.36 -17.97
C LEU A 607 -28.62 20.74 -18.33
N SER A 608 -29.92 20.98 -18.12
CA SER A 608 -30.63 22.24 -18.40
C SER A 608 -31.01 23.03 -17.15
N THR A 609 -30.45 22.65 -15.98
CA THR A 609 -30.66 23.34 -14.72
C THR A 609 -29.46 24.23 -14.37
N ASP A 610 -29.74 25.47 -13.97
CA ASP A 610 -28.73 26.48 -13.62
C ASP A 610 -28.88 27.05 -12.20
N SER A 611 -29.98 26.74 -11.52
CA SER A 611 -30.30 27.26 -10.18
C SER A 611 -30.98 26.21 -9.29
N TRP A 612 -31.08 26.49 -7.99
CA TRP A 612 -31.74 25.62 -7.01
C TRP A 612 -32.58 26.44 -6.02
N LYS A 613 -33.64 25.82 -5.48
CA LYS A 613 -34.52 26.38 -4.45
C LYS A 613 -34.48 25.56 -3.17
N GLU A 614 -34.45 26.25 -2.05
CA GLU A 614 -34.48 25.64 -0.71
C GLU A 614 -35.90 25.20 -0.31
N HIS A 615 -36.01 23.99 0.23
CA HIS A 615 -37.22 23.40 0.79
C HIS A 615 -36.88 22.79 2.16
N ARG A 616 -37.83 22.85 3.11
CA ARG A 616 -37.69 22.15 4.39
C ARG A 616 -38.55 20.89 4.39
N ILE A 617 -37.94 19.78 4.76
CA ILE A 617 -38.61 18.47 4.87
C ILE A 617 -38.44 17.97 6.30
N SER A 618 -39.51 17.45 6.89
CA SER A 618 -39.47 16.78 8.19
C SER A 618 -39.21 15.29 8.01
N LEU A 619 -38.20 14.76 8.69
CA LEU A 619 -37.97 13.32 8.75
C LEU A 619 -38.77 12.68 9.89
N PRO A 620 -39.64 11.70 9.61
CA PRO A 620 -40.43 11.02 10.64
C PRO A 620 -39.57 10.29 11.67
N SER A 621 -38.45 9.68 11.25
CA SER A 621 -37.64 8.81 12.11
C SER A 621 -36.86 9.52 13.23
N CYS A 622 -36.63 10.84 13.14
CA CYS A 622 -35.91 11.59 14.18
C CYS A 622 -36.51 12.97 14.47
N SER A 623 -37.69 13.29 13.93
CA SER A 623 -38.35 14.61 14.07
C SER A 623 -37.45 15.81 13.72
N ALA A 624 -36.44 15.59 12.87
CA ALA A 624 -35.52 16.64 12.43
C ALA A 624 -36.06 17.37 11.20
N SER A 625 -35.90 18.68 11.15
CA SER A 625 -36.16 19.48 9.94
C SER A 625 -34.87 19.59 9.13
N LEU A 626 -34.88 19.05 7.91
CA LEU A 626 -33.77 19.10 6.98
C LEU A 626 -33.99 20.16 5.92
N THR A 627 -32.95 20.93 5.65
CA THR A 627 -32.85 21.79 4.47
C THR A 627 -32.44 20.94 3.26
N VAL A 628 -33.30 20.95 2.24
CA VAL A 628 -33.11 20.23 0.98
C VAL A 628 -33.16 21.24 -0.16
N HIS A 629 -32.19 21.18 -1.06
CA HIS A 629 -32.18 22.02 -2.26
C HIS A 629 -32.78 21.26 -3.43
N GLN A 630 -33.56 21.90 -4.29
CA GLN A 630 -34.12 21.28 -5.48
C GLN A 630 -33.72 22.07 -6.72
N THR A 631 -33.21 21.41 -7.76
CA THR A 631 -32.81 22.06 -9.02
C THR A 631 -34.01 22.62 -9.77
N ILE A 632 -33.86 23.79 -10.40
CA ILE A 632 -34.90 24.44 -11.21
C ILE A 632 -34.45 24.49 -12.69
N PRO A 633 -35.34 24.19 -13.66
CA PRO A 633 -35.06 24.33 -15.09
C PRO A 633 -34.84 25.79 -15.50
N LYS A 634 -33.93 26.02 -16.45
CA LYS A 634 -33.58 27.34 -16.97
C LYS A 634 -34.76 28.03 -17.68
N VAL A 635 -35.10 29.26 -17.26
CA VAL A 635 -36.26 30.03 -17.79
C VAL A 635 -35.85 31.06 -18.87
N SER A 636 -34.56 31.41 -19.02
CA SER A 636 -34.11 32.49 -19.94
C SER A 636 -33.04 32.06 -20.95
N ARG A 637 -33.14 32.63 -22.17
CA ARG A 637 -32.38 32.29 -23.38
C ARG A 637 -31.11 33.11 -23.63
N GLU A 638 -30.63 33.91 -22.69
CA GLU A 638 -29.52 34.84 -22.97
C GLU A 638 -28.21 34.49 -22.24
N HIS A 639 -27.19 34.27 -23.08
CA HIS A 639 -25.74 34.45 -22.93
C HIS A 639 -24.92 33.62 -21.91
N ASN A 640 -24.00 32.83 -22.50
CA ASN A 640 -22.58 32.64 -22.17
C ASN A 640 -22.18 32.53 -20.70
N GLU A 641 -22.37 31.34 -20.13
CA GLU A 641 -21.37 30.53 -19.41
C GLU A 641 -22.09 29.27 -18.89
N THR A 642 -21.69 28.09 -19.37
CA THR A 642 -22.34 26.80 -19.04
C THR A 642 -21.93 26.30 -17.66
N LEU A 643 -22.37 26.99 -16.59
CA LEU A 643 -22.26 26.47 -15.21
C LEU A 643 -23.50 25.61 -14.90
N LEU A 644 -23.28 24.30 -14.76
CA LEU A 644 -24.33 23.33 -14.42
C LEU A 644 -24.69 23.43 -12.92
N ALA A 645 -25.98 23.33 -12.57
CA ALA A 645 -26.46 23.52 -11.19
C ALA A 645 -25.80 22.56 -10.18
N VAL A 646 -25.63 21.28 -10.51
CA VAL A 646 -25.08 20.27 -9.59
C VAL A 646 -23.58 20.52 -9.25
N PRO A 647 -22.66 20.64 -10.22
CA PRO A 647 -21.27 21.01 -9.93
C PRO A 647 -21.12 22.35 -9.22
N SER A 648 -21.90 23.36 -9.61
CA SER A 648 -21.83 24.69 -9.00
C SER A 648 -22.32 24.68 -7.53
N TRP A 649 -23.33 23.88 -7.21
CA TRP A 649 -23.81 23.68 -5.85
C TRP A 649 -22.80 22.93 -4.97
N LEU A 650 -22.07 21.96 -5.54
CA LEU A 650 -20.98 21.25 -4.85
C LEU A 650 -19.74 22.12 -4.66
N SER A 651 -19.48 23.08 -5.54
CA SER A 651 -18.33 23.99 -5.47
C SER A 651 -18.57 25.27 -4.67
N GLN A 652 -19.65 25.32 -3.87
CA GLN A 652 -19.93 26.48 -3.02
C GLN A 652 -18.74 26.76 -2.08
N PRO A 653 -18.37 28.04 -1.88
CA PRO A 653 -17.29 28.40 -0.98
C PRO A 653 -17.58 27.92 0.46
N TYR A 654 -16.53 27.55 1.20
CA TYR A 654 -16.60 27.06 2.58
C TYR A 654 -17.27 25.67 2.75
N PHE A 655 -17.40 24.91 1.67
CA PHE A 655 -17.93 23.54 1.67
C PHE A 655 -16.97 22.57 0.97
N ILE A 656 -16.56 21.51 1.66
CA ILE A 656 -15.69 20.46 1.09
C ILE A 656 -16.36 19.10 1.33
N PRO A 657 -17.07 18.54 0.33
CA PRO A 657 -17.69 17.22 0.48
C PRO A 657 -16.62 16.14 0.66
N LYS A 658 -16.85 15.21 1.58
CA LYS A 658 -15.94 14.07 1.84
C LYS A 658 -16.52 12.75 1.33
N VAL A 659 -17.83 12.58 1.53
CA VAL A 659 -18.60 11.41 1.07
C VAL A 659 -19.84 11.92 0.34
N LEU A 660 -20.16 11.28 -0.78
CA LEU A 660 -21.33 11.58 -1.61
C LEU A 660 -22.13 10.30 -1.82
N PHE A 661 -23.40 10.30 -1.41
CA PHE A 661 -24.35 9.24 -1.67
C PHE A 661 -25.26 9.60 -2.85
N SER A 662 -25.50 8.64 -3.74
CA SER A 662 -26.52 8.76 -4.79
C SER A 662 -27.03 7.40 -5.26
N VAL A 663 -27.99 7.41 -6.18
CA VAL A 663 -28.60 6.20 -6.73
C VAL A 663 -27.74 5.55 -7.80
N GLN A 664 -27.64 4.22 -7.79
CA GLN A 664 -26.84 3.45 -8.74
C GLN A 664 -27.35 3.59 -10.18
N GLU A 665 -28.66 3.73 -10.35
CA GLU A 665 -29.35 3.87 -11.63
C GLU A 665 -28.88 5.12 -12.41
N ASP A 666 -28.52 6.20 -11.70
CA ASP A 666 -28.09 7.47 -12.30
C ASP A 666 -26.57 7.66 -12.33
N ARG A 667 -25.81 6.62 -11.96
CA ARG A 667 -24.33 6.70 -11.87
C ARG A 667 -23.66 7.20 -13.14
N PRO A 668 -23.95 6.69 -14.36
CA PRO A 668 -23.25 7.15 -15.57
C PRO A 668 -23.46 8.64 -15.85
N LEU A 669 -24.67 9.14 -15.59
CA LEU A 669 -25.04 10.55 -15.75
C LEU A 669 -24.28 11.44 -14.75
N LEU A 670 -24.29 11.06 -13.48
CA LEU A 670 -23.64 11.82 -12.41
C LEU A 670 -22.10 11.77 -12.52
N GLU A 671 -21.52 10.64 -12.87
CA GLU A 671 -20.08 10.53 -13.12
C GLU A 671 -19.64 11.39 -14.30
N GLY A 672 -20.43 11.41 -15.38
CA GLY A 672 -20.23 12.35 -16.49
C GLY A 672 -20.21 13.80 -16.01
N LEU A 673 -21.21 14.21 -15.21
CA LEU A 673 -21.28 15.56 -14.64
C LEU A 673 -20.10 15.91 -13.74
N LEU A 674 -19.78 15.03 -12.78
CA LEU A 674 -18.72 15.24 -11.80
C LEU A 674 -17.32 15.26 -12.42
N SER A 675 -17.14 14.64 -13.59
CA SER A 675 -15.86 14.64 -14.33
C SER A 675 -15.55 15.96 -15.05
N THR A 676 -16.55 16.80 -15.33
CA THR A 676 -16.41 18.02 -16.16
C THR A 676 -15.94 19.27 -15.41
N HIS A 677 -15.84 19.22 -14.08
CA HIS A 677 -15.63 20.42 -13.25
C HIS A 677 -14.35 20.34 -12.40
N LYS A 678 -13.87 21.50 -11.91
CA LYS A 678 -12.69 21.66 -11.00
C LYS A 678 -12.71 20.81 -9.72
N LEU A 679 -13.77 20.04 -9.46
CA LEU A 679 -13.91 19.08 -8.38
C LEU A 679 -13.03 17.83 -8.55
N THR A 680 -12.37 17.63 -9.69
CA THR A 680 -11.38 16.56 -9.90
C THR A 680 -10.22 16.60 -8.91
N ASN A 681 -9.94 17.75 -8.29
CA ASN A 681 -8.87 17.92 -7.31
C ASN A 681 -9.29 17.58 -5.86
N VAL A 682 -10.56 17.24 -5.62
CA VAL A 682 -11.09 16.90 -4.29
C VAL A 682 -11.31 15.40 -4.19
N ASN A 683 -10.67 14.75 -3.21
CA ASN A 683 -10.82 13.32 -2.95
C ASN A 683 -12.17 13.03 -2.26
N ILE A 684 -13.25 12.95 -3.05
CA ILE A 684 -14.62 12.65 -2.58
C ILE A 684 -14.88 11.16 -2.79
N THR A 685 -15.28 10.45 -1.72
CA THR A 685 -15.73 9.05 -1.84
C THR A 685 -17.18 9.01 -2.29
N ARG A 686 -17.44 8.41 -3.45
CA ARG A 686 -18.76 8.38 -4.09
C ARG A 686 -19.40 7.00 -3.90
N ILE A 687 -20.49 6.93 -3.16
CA ILE A 687 -21.19 5.68 -2.82
C ILE A 687 -22.52 5.68 -3.56
N TYR A 688 -22.69 4.72 -4.47
CA TYR A 688 -23.90 4.57 -5.28
C TYR A 688 -24.68 3.35 -4.81
N LEU A 689 -25.91 3.55 -4.32
CA LEU A 689 -26.76 2.48 -3.80
C LEU A 689 -27.99 2.27 -4.71
N PRO A 690 -28.47 1.03 -4.92
CA PRO A 690 -29.74 0.80 -5.60
C PRO A 690 -30.89 1.52 -4.91
N SER A 691 -31.77 2.14 -5.69
CA SER A 691 -32.92 2.90 -5.16
C SER A 691 -33.79 2.08 -4.19
N ASN A 692 -33.98 0.79 -4.46
CA ASN A 692 -34.78 -0.15 -3.65
C ASN A 692 -34.07 -0.66 -2.39
N GLN A 693 -32.77 -0.36 -2.19
CA GLN A 693 -32.00 -0.82 -1.03
C GLN A 693 -31.83 0.24 0.05
N TYR A 694 -32.18 1.51 -0.22
CA TYR A 694 -32.04 2.59 0.74
C TYR A 694 -32.76 2.35 2.08
N ILE A 695 -33.89 1.64 2.06
CA ILE A 695 -34.64 1.28 3.28
C ILE A 695 -33.85 0.36 4.24
N TYR A 696 -32.82 -0.32 3.75
CA TYR A 696 -31.98 -1.25 4.51
C TYR A 696 -30.59 -0.66 4.86
N THR A 697 -30.47 0.67 4.93
CA THR A 697 -29.16 1.37 5.09
C THR A 697 -28.93 1.93 6.49
N ASP A 698 -29.73 1.55 7.49
CA ASP A 698 -29.55 1.93 8.89
C ASP A 698 -28.13 1.67 9.40
N TRP A 699 -27.57 0.49 9.09
CA TRP A 699 -26.20 0.11 9.44
C TRP A 699 -25.12 1.02 8.82
N ILE A 700 -25.34 1.56 7.61
CA ILE A 700 -24.40 2.49 6.97
C ILE A 700 -24.33 3.80 7.77
N GLY A 701 -25.46 4.21 8.35
CA GLY A 701 -25.53 5.37 9.24
C GLY A 701 -24.64 5.24 10.48
N SER A 702 -24.36 4.03 10.94
CA SER A 702 -23.49 3.78 12.11
C SER A 702 -21.99 3.96 11.84
N LEU A 703 -21.59 4.09 10.57
CA LEU A 703 -20.19 4.16 10.17
C LEU A 703 -19.60 5.57 10.34
N SER A 704 -18.32 5.61 10.71
CA SER A 704 -17.56 6.86 10.81
C SER A 704 -17.08 7.37 9.43
N LEU A 705 -16.65 8.62 9.36
CA LEU A 705 -16.16 9.20 8.12
C LEU A 705 -14.94 8.45 7.52
N PRO A 706 -13.89 8.06 8.28
CA PRO A 706 -12.79 7.27 7.75
C PRO A 706 -13.23 5.91 7.19
N GLU A 707 -14.22 5.26 7.83
CA GLU A 707 -14.79 4.00 7.38
C GLU A 707 -15.52 4.16 6.04
N LEU A 708 -16.33 5.21 5.92
CA LEU A 708 -17.03 5.55 4.67
C LEU A 708 -16.06 5.96 3.55
N GLN A 709 -14.96 6.65 3.86
CA GLN A 709 -13.96 7.03 2.86
C GLN A 709 -13.21 5.83 2.27
N ASN A 710 -13.10 4.74 3.04
CA ASN A 710 -12.50 3.49 2.58
C ASN A 710 -13.54 2.50 2.02
N TRP A 711 -14.75 2.96 1.68
CA TRP A 711 -15.83 2.10 1.20
C TRP A 711 -15.39 1.21 0.02
N HIS A 712 -14.64 1.73 -0.97
CA HIS A 712 -14.26 0.96 -2.17
C HIS A 712 -12.94 0.17 -2.04
N THR A 713 -12.28 0.23 -0.89
CA THR A 713 -10.96 -0.40 -0.69
C THR A 713 -11.02 -1.93 -0.56
N PRO A 714 -11.92 -2.53 0.24
CA PRO A 714 -11.97 -3.99 0.42
C PRO A 714 -12.47 -4.70 -0.84
N GLN A 715 -11.70 -5.69 -1.31
CA GLN A 715 -12.06 -6.59 -2.41
C GLN A 715 -12.41 -7.97 -1.88
N ILE A 716 -13.65 -8.42 -2.07
CA ILE A 716 -14.13 -9.68 -1.50
C ILE A 716 -14.26 -10.72 -2.62
N THR A 717 -13.58 -11.87 -2.46
CA THR A 717 -13.66 -13.03 -3.36
C THR A 717 -14.53 -14.10 -2.72
N PHE A 718 -15.53 -14.61 -3.45
CA PHE A 718 -16.45 -15.64 -2.95
C PHE A 718 -15.94 -17.01 -3.40
N SER A 719 -15.45 -17.81 -2.47
CA SER A 719 -14.94 -19.15 -2.73
C SER A 719 -15.94 -20.20 -2.27
N ILE A 720 -16.56 -20.88 -3.22
CA ILE A 720 -17.58 -21.92 -3.01
C ILE A 720 -16.94 -23.28 -3.23
N ILE A 721 -17.04 -24.19 -2.26
CA ILE A 721 -16.56 -25.56 -2.34
C ILE A 721 -17.74 -26.52 -2.46
N THR A 722 -17.71 -27.40 -3.46
CA THR A 722 -18.76 -28.42 -3.69
C THR A 722 -18.19 -29.70 -4.31
N HIS A 723 -18.98 -30.79 -4.26
CA HIS A 723 -18.63 -32.07 -4.88
C HIS A 723 -19.79 -32.66 -5.68
N THR A 724 -20.70 -33.40 -5.03
CA THR A 724 -21.86 -34.06 -5.69
C THR A 724 -23.18 -33.74 -4.98
N ARG A 725 -23.46 -32.45 -4.77
CA ARG A 725 -24.67 -31.99 -4.05
C ARG A 725 -25.38 -30.86 -4.79
N PRO A 726 -26.10 -31.16 -5.88
CA PRO A 726 -26.72 -30.13 -6.72
C PRO A 726 -27.79 -29.32 -5.97
N HIS A 727 -28.60 -29.97 -5.12
CA HIS A 727 -29.65 -29.28 -4.36
C HIS A 727 -29.07 -28.25 -3.37
N SER A 728 -28.03 -28.63 -2.64
CA SER A 728 -27.36 -27.81 -1.63
C SER A 728 -26.65 -26.63 -2.28
N LEU A 729 -25.89 -26.92 -3.36
CA LEU A 729 -25.27 -25.88 -4.17
C LEU A 729 -26.32 -24.91 -4.73
N ASN A 730 -27.43 -25.40 -5.26
CA ASN A 730 -28.50 -24.55 -5.78
C ASN A 730 -29.08 -23.62 -4.71
N ARG A 731 -29.28 -24.11 -3.47
CA ARG A 731 -29.72 -23.29 -2.34
C ARG A 731 -28.71 -22.20 -2.01
N LEU A 732 -27.42 -22.53 -1.93
CA LEU A 732 -26.37 -21.53 -1.69
C LEU A 732 -26.32 -20.47 -2.79
N LEU A 733 -26.31 -20.88 -4.07
CA LEU A 733 -26.30 -19.99 -5.22
C LEU A 733 -27.54 -19.10 -5.27
N HIS A 734 -28.71 -19.63 -4.90
CA HIS A 734 -29.93 -18.83 -4.75
C HIS A 734 -29.78 -17.78 -3.64
N SER A 735 -29.25 -18.16 -2.46
CA SER A 735 -29.04 -17.21 -1.35
C SER A 735 -28.09 -16.07 -1.72
N LEU A 736 -27.02 -16.36 -2.48
CA LEU A 736 -26.12 -15.36 -3.05
C LEU A 736 -26.83 -14.43 -4.03
N SER A 737 -27.68 -14.98 -4.89
CA SER A 737 -28.44 -14.19 -5.87
C SER A 737 -29.47 -13.26 -5.22
N SER A 738 -30.03 -13.67 -4.08
CA SER A 738 -31.03 -12.88 -3.32
C SER A 738 -30.43 -11.86 -2.36
N ALA A 739 -29.10 -11.82 -2.19
CA ALA A 739 -28.45 -10.97 -1.20
C ALA A 739 -28.39 -9.49 -1.62
N LEU A 740 -28.34 -8.62 -0.61
CA LEU A 740 -28.25 -7.16 -0.77
C LEU A 740 -26.77 -6.73 -0.72
N TYR A 741 -26.25 -6.29 -1.86
CA TYR A 741 -24.83 -5.89 -2.02
C TYR A 741 -24.57 -4.39 -1.95
N PHE A 742 -25.61 -3.56 -1.76
CA PHE A 742 -25.49 -2.11 -1.55
C PHE A 742 -24.66 -1.40 -2.65
N GLY A 743 -24.86 -1.83 -3.90
CA GLY A 743 -24.23 -1.22 -5.09
C GLY A 743 -22.71 -1.33 -5.16
N ASP A 744 -22.10 -2.22 -4.39
CA ASP A 744 -20.65 -2.43 -4.37
C ASP A 744 -20.15 -3.23 -5.59
N ASN A 745 -21.06 -3.93 -6.30
CA ASN A 745 -20.80 -4.64 -7.55
C ASN A 745 -20.90 -3.71 -8.76
N THR A 746 -19.77 -3.13 -9.15
CA THR A 746 -19.72 -2.08 -10.17
C THR A 746 -18.73 -2.42 -11.28
N ASP A 747 -18.79 -1.73 -12.43
CA ASP A 747 -17.84 -1.94 -13.53
C ASP A 747 -16.36 -1.78 -13.09
N SER A 748 -16.13 -0.96 -12.06
CA SER A 748 -14.81 -0.70 -11.46
C SER A 748 -14.46 -1.64 -10.29
N ASN A 749 -15.44 -2.31 -9.69
CA ASN A 749 -15.28 -3.23 -8.56
C ASN A 749 -16.12 -4.49 -8.82
N VAL A 750 -15.53 -5.43 -9.58
CA VAL A 750 -16.21 -6.65 -10.04
C VAL A 750 -16.02 -7.75 -9.00
N PHE A 751 -17.11 -8.40 -8.58
CA PHE A 751 -17.02 -9.52 -7.65
C PHE A 751 -16.39 -10.74 -8.32
N HIS A 752 -15.39 -11.32 -7.67
CA HIS A 752 -14.77 -12.56 -8.10
C HIS A 752 -15.42 -13.74 -7.39
N ILE A 753 -16.05 -14.64 -8.13
CA ILE A 753 -16.70 -15.84 -7.60
C ILE A 753 -15.95 -17.06 -8.12
N GLN A 754 -15.44 -17.88 -7.22
CA GLN A 754 -14.71 -19.11 -7.53
C GLN A 754 -15.54 -20.30 -7.08
N ILE A 755 -16.00 -21.12 -8.02
CA ILE A 755 -16.71 -22.38 -7.73
C ILE A 755 -15.72 -23.52 -7.91
N ASN A 756 -15.30 -24.09 -6.78
CA ASN A 756 -14.34 -25.17 -6.69
C ASN A 756 -15.08 -26.50 -6.55
N ILE A 757 -15.08 -27.29 -7.63
CA ILE A 757 -15.70 -28.61 -7.71
C ILE A 757 -14.60 -29.67 -7.51
N ASP A 758 -14.75 -30.55 -6.51
CA ASP A 758 -13.82 -31.68 -6.34
C ASP A 758 -13.94 -32.67 -7.53
N SER A 759 -13.04 -33.64 -7.61
CA SER A 759 -13.05 -34.65 -8.67
C SER A 759 -14.38 -35.38 -8.72
N SER A 760 -14.77 -35.90 -9.88
CA SER A 760 -16.01 -36.69 -10.05
C SER A 760 -17.33 -35.97 -9.74
N GLY A 761 -17.35 -34.63 -9.73
CA GLY A 761 -18.60 -33.86 -9.62
C GLY A 761 -19.64 -34.30 -10.66
N ASP A 762 -20.89 -34.47 -10.22
CA ASP A 762 -21.98 -34.98 -11.05
C ASP A 762 -22.39 -33.97 -12.14
N PRO A 763 -23.03 -34.41 -13.23
CA PRO A 763 -23.40 -33.54 -14.34
C PRO A 763 -24.33 -32.38 -13.94
N GLU A 764 -25.19 -32.58 -12.94
CA GLU A 764 -26.14 -31.56 -12.49
C GLU A 764 -25.43 -30.45 -11.70
N THR A 765 -24.55 -30.82 -10.77
CA THR A 765 -23.70 -29.89 -10.02
C THR A 765 -22.82 -29.05 -10.97
N LYS A 766 -22.21 -29.69 -11.97
CA LYS A 766 -21.42 -28.98 -13.00
C LYS A 766 -22.25 -28.02 -13.82
N ARG A 767 -23.45 -28.44 -14.23
CA ARG A 767 -24.38 -27.58 -14.97
C ARG A 767 -24.75 -26.35 -14.14
N LEU A 768 -25.13 -26.53 -12.88
CA LEU A 768 -25.48 -25.42 -11.98
C LEU A 768 -24.32 -24.41 -11.86
N ALA A 769 -23.10 -24.90 -11.62
CA ALA A 769 -21.91 -24.06 -11.55
C ALA A 769 -21.65 -23.28 -12.85
N GLN A 770 -21.82 -23.93 -14.02
CA GLN A 770 -21.59 -23.32 -15.33
C GLN A 770 -22.66 -22.30 -15.73
N THR A 771 -23.90 -22.50 -15.29
CA THR A 771 -25.03 -21.60 -15.60
C THR A 771 -25.14 -20.43 -14.63
N PHE A 772 -24.46 -20.49 -13.49
CA PHE A 772 -24.56 -19.45 -12.47
C PHE A 772 -23.94 -18.14 -12.95
N GLN A 773 -24.70 -17.06 -12.83
CA GLN A 773 -24.23 -15.70 -13.08
C GLN A 773 -24.82 -14.78 -12.01
N LEU A 774 -23.96 -13.99 -11.38
CA LEU A 774 -24.36 -12.88 -10.52
C LEU A 774 -24.10 -11.56 -11.29
N HIS A 775 -24.98 -10.57 -11.11
CA HIS A 775 -24.84 -9.28 -11.77
C HIS A 775 -23.49 -8.62 -11.45
N ASN A 776 -22.76 -8.16 -12.48
CA ASN A 776 -21.43 -7.56 -12.38
C ASN A 776 -20.42 -8.42 -11.59
N SER A 777 -20.37 -9.72 -11.90
CA SER A 777 -19.41 -10.67 -11.32
C SER A 777 -18.61 -11.42 -12.39
N GLN A 778 -17.43 -11.87 -12.02
CA GLN A 778 -16.62 -12.83 -12.76
C GLN A 778 -16.69 -14.18 -12.06
N VAL A 779 -17.34 -15.15 -12.70
CA VAL A 779 -17.43 -16.53 -12.21
C VAL A 779 -16.31 -17.37 -12.82
N HIS A 780 -15.48 -17.96 -11.98
CA HIS A 780 -14.43 -18.89 -12.35
C HIS A 780 -14.73 -20.28 -11.79
N ILE A 781 -14.63 -21.30 -12.63
CA ILE A 781 -14.96 -22.68 -12.25
C ILE A 781 -13.68 -23.49 -12.24
N ASN A 782 -13.31 -23.97 -11.07
CA ASN A 782 -12.16 -24.83 -10.86
C ASN A 782 -12.65 -26.26 -10.64
N GLN A 783 -12.22 -27.19 -11.48
CA GLN A 783 -12.50 -28.61 -11.26
C GLN A 783 -11.21 -29.37 -10.97
N ARG A 784 -11.16 -30.06 -9.83
CA ARG A 784 -10.02 -30.91 -9.49
C ARG A 784 -10.02 -32.18 -10.35
N ILE A 785 -8.84 -32.60 -10.80
CA ILE A 785 -8.66 -33.81 -11.63
C ILE A 785 -8.72 -35.07 -10.74
N VAL A 786 -8.08 -35.02 -9.57
CA VAL A 786 -7.97 -36.14 -8.62
C VAL A 786 -8.68 -35.79 -7.32
N HIS A 787 -9.35 -36.74 -6.67
CA HIS A 787 -10.05 -36.49 -5.42
C HIS A 787 -9.08 -35.99 -4.33
N GLY A 788 -9.24 -34.72 -3.92
CA GLY A 788 -8.38 -34.10 -2.92
C GLY A 788 -8.89 -34.29 -1.49
N GLY A 789 -10.21 -34.42 -1.32
CA GLY A 789 -10.85 -34.38 -0.01
C GLY A 789 -10.93 -32.95 0.54
N LEU A 790 -11.52 -32.80 1.73
CA LEU A 790 -11.93 -31.49 2.24
C LEU A 790 -10.75 -30.55 2.55
N LEU A 791 -9.62 -31.08 3.02
CA LEU A 791 -8.47 -30.25 3.37
C LEU A 791 -7.88 -29.54 2.13
N PRO A 792 -7.47 -30.24 1.06
CA PRO A 792 -7.04 -29.58 -0.17
C PRO A 792 -8.14 -28.74 -0.81
N ALA A 793 -9.39 -29.21 -0.78
CA ALA A 793 -10.52 -28.50 -1.38
C ALA A 793 -10.72 -27.10 -0.79
N ILE A 794 -10.57 -26.93 0.53
CA ILE A 794 -10.73 -25.63 1.21
C ILE A 794 -9.46 -24.79 1.10
N VAL A 795 -8.29 -25.38 1.36
CA VAL A 795 -7.01 -24.65 1.40
C VAL A 795 -6.65 -24.05 0.04
N GLU A 796 -6.86 -24.81 -1.04
CA GLU A 796 -6.55 -24.39 -2.42
C GLU A 796 -7.70 -23.62 -3.08
N SER A 797 -8.81 -23.41 -2.36
CA SER A 797 -10.01 -22.75 -2.90
C SER A 797 -9.79 -21.26 -3.19
N TRP A 798 -8.84 -20.64 -2.50
CA TRP A 798 -8.59 -19.20 -2.55
C TRP A 798 -7.13 -18.86 -2.25
N TYR A 799 -6.56 -17.96 -3.07
CA TYR A 799 -5.21 -17.40 -2.91
C TYR A 799 -5.28 -15.86 -2.95
N PRO A 800 -5.03 -15.16 -1.83
CA PRO A 800 -5.16 -13.69 -1.77
C PRO A 800 -4.11 -12.97 -2.62
N HIS A 801 -4.52 -11.93 -3.35
CA HIS A 801 -3.64 -11.17 -4.27
C HIS A 801 -2.97 -9.96 -3.60
N GLY A 802 -3.48 -9.51 -2.45
CA GLY A 802 -3.02 -8.34 -1.71
C GLY A 802 -3.53 -8.35 -0.26
N ASN A 803 -3.31 -7.27 0.48
CA ASN A 803 -3.80 -7.13 1.87
C ASN A 803 -5.25 -6.64 1.95
N ASP A 804 -5.79 -6.17 0.83
CA ASP A 804 -7.19 -5.72 0.70
C ASP A 804 -8.07 -6.78 0.02
N SER A 805 -7.51 -7.97 -0.26
CA SER A 805 -8.19 -9.11 -0.88
C SER A 805 -8.68 -10.07 0.21
N TYR A 806 -9.97 -10.10 0.47
CA TYR A 806 -10.60 -10.92 1.51
C TYR A 806 -11.32 -12.12 0.89
N GLY A 807 -11.23 -13.29 1.52
CA GLY A 807 -11.83 -14.53 1.02
C GLY A 807 -13.06 -14.92 1.83
N LEU A 808 -14.23 -14.94 1.19
CA LEU A 808 -15.45 -15.52 1.76
C LEU A 808 -15.51 -17.00 1.41
N LEU A 809 -15.27 -17.87 2.39
CA LEU A 809 -15.24 -19.32 2.19
C LEU A 809 -16.60 -19.94 2.54
N LEU A 810 -17.19 -20.65 1.58
CA LEU A 810 -18.54 -21.22 1.65
C LEU A 810 -18.53 -22.68 1.19
N GLU A 811 -19.10 -23.58 1.99
CA GLU A 811 -19.41 -24.96 1.59
C GLU A 811 -20.83 -25.05 1.03
N ASP A 812 -21.11 -26.04 0.17
CA ASP A 812 -22.41 -26.22 -0.49
C ASP A 812 -23.61 -26.46 0.45
N ASP A 813 -23.37 -26.84 1.70
CA ASP A 813 -24.42 -27.04 2.71
C ASP A 813 -24.71 -25.78 3.55
N VAL A 814 -24.06 -24.66 3.25
CA VAL A 814 -24.30 -23.34 3.84
C VAL A 814 -25.43 -22.61 3.09
N GLU A 815 -26.21 -21.82 3.82
CA GLU A 815 -27.16 -20.86 3.26
C GLU A 815 -26.94 -19.50 3.93
N LEU A 816 -27.04 -18.41 3.15
CA LEU A 816 -26.73 -17.05 3.62
C LEU A 816 -28.00 -16.21 3.83
N SER A 817 -27.94 -15.33 4.84
CA SER A 817 -28.91 -14.26 5.02
C SER A 817 -28.82 -13.25 3.88
N PRO A 818 -29.92 -12.65 3.40
CA PRO A 818 -29.85 -11.55 2.43
C PRO A 818 -29.02 -10.34 2.90
N LEU A 819 -28.79 -10.20 4.21
CA LEU A 819 -28.02 -9.12 4.85
C LEU A 819 -26.58 -9.51 5.20
N PHE A 820 -26.09 -10.71 4.81
CA PHE A 820 -24.74 -11.16 5.15
C PHE A 820 -23.67 -10.16 4.70
N TYR A 821 -23.84 -9.55 3.52
CA TYR A 821 -22.86 -8.63 2.95
C TYR A 821 -22.75 -7.33 3.73
N ALA A 822 -23.87 -6.81 4.26
CA ALA A 822 -23.87 -5.63 5.12
C ALA A 822 -22.97 -5.84 6.34
N TRP A 823 -23.12 -6.98 7.02
CA TRP A 823 -22.26 -7.33 8.16
C TRP A 823 -20.78 -7.44 7.77
N VAL A 824 -20.49 -8.14 6.68
CA VAL A 824 -19.11 -8.26 6.16
C VAL A 824 -18.52 -6.87 5.89
N LYS A 825 -19.27 -6.02 5.20
CA LYS A 825 -18.81 -4.68 4.85
C LYS A 825 -18.59 -3.84 6.11
N MET A 826 -19.58 -3.77 6.98
CA MET A 826 -19.58 -3.00 8.23
C MET A 826 -18.39 -3.38 9.14
N THR A 827 -18.15 -4.67 9.32
CA THR A 827 -17.07 -5.17 10.18
C THR A 827 -15.68 -4.98 9.57
N ILE A 828 -15.51 -5.21 8.26
CA ILE A 828 -14.23 -4.98 7.59
C ILE A 828 -13.87 -3.49 7.59
N VAL A 829 -14.77 -2.60 7.17
CA VAL A 829 -14.44 -1.16 7.11
C VAL A 829 -14.08 -0.62 8.49
N LYS A 830 -14.79 -1.05 9.54
CA LYS A 830 -14.49 -0.65 10.93
C LYS A 830 -13.15 -1.17 11.44
N TYR A 831 -12.94 -2.49 11.43
CA TYR A 831 -11.79 -3.10 12.11
C TYR A 831 -10.52 -3.14 11.26
N ARG A 832 -10.58 -2.74 9.97
CA ARG A 832 -9.41 -2.69 9.07
C ARG A 832 -9.08 -1.30 8.58
N TYR A 833 -10.11 -0.48 8.35
CA TYR A 833 -9.94 0.83 7.69
C TYR A 833 -10.52 1.99 8.52
N GLY A 834 -11.03 1.71 9.71
CA GLY A 834 -11.49 2.72 10.67
C GLY A 834 -10.33 3.28 11.48
N ASP A 835 -10.67 3.89 12.61
CA ASP A 835 -9.67 4.50 13.49
C ASP A 835 -8.68 3.47 14.04
N LYS A 836 -7.42 3.89 14.25
CA LYS A 836 -6.34 3.04 14.79
C LYS A 836 -6.72 2.17 16.01
N PRO A 837 -7.44 2.66 17.05
CA PRO A 837 -7.85 1.80 18.17
C PRO A 837 -8.72 0.60 17.76
N ASN A 838 -9.38 0.64 16.60
CA ASN A 838 -10.19 -0.45 16.08
C ASN A 838 -9.42 -1.46 15.25
N THR A 839 -8.17 -1.16 14.87
CA THR A 839 -7.36 -2.04 14.02
C THR A 839 -6.49 -2.98 14.84
N SER A 840 -6.51 -4.28 14.52
CA SER A 840 -5.67 -5.28 15.19
C SER A 840 -5.07 -6.29 14.22
N PRO A 841 -3.76 -6.58 14.32
CA PRO A 841 -3.10 -7.60 13.50
C PRO A 841 -3.50 -9.04 13.92
N ASN A 842 -4.15 -9.21 15.07
CA ASN A 842 -4.53 -10.53 15.58
C ASN A 842 -5.91 -11.00 15.08
N LEU A 843 -6.68 -10.12 14.43
CA LEU A 843 -7.97 -10.48 13.84
C LEU A 843 -7.72 -11.23 12.53
N PHE A 844 -8.03 -12.54 12.48
CA PHE A 844 -7.78 -13.38 11.29
C PHE A 844 -9.00 -13.55 10.38
N GLY A 845 -10.18 -13.12 10.84
CA GLY A 845 -11.41 -13.28 10.08
C GLY A 845 -12.67 -12.86 10.82
N ILE A 846 -13.79 -12.96 10.11
CA ILE A 846 -15.14 -12.60 10.58
C ILE A 846 -16.07 -13.78 10.28
N SER A 847 -16.77 -14.25 11.29
CA SER A 847 -17.79 -15.29 11.15
C SER A 847 -19.13 -14.71 10.68
N LEU A 848 -19.82 -15.43 9.80
CA LEU A 848 -21.24 -15.19 9.49
C LEU A 848 -22.16 -16.03 10.40
N TYR A 849 -21.64 -17.17 10.86
CA TYR A 849 -22.34 -18.10 11.73
C TYR A 849 -22.20 -17.69 13.20
N GLN A 850 -23.29 -17.73 13.97
CA GLN A 850 -23.25 -17.53 15.42
C GLN A 850 -23.00 -18.85 16.14
N GLN A 851 -21.95 -18.94 16.94
CA GLN A 851 -21.58 -20.21 17.56
C GLN A 851 -22.66 -20.72 18.53
N LYS A 852 -23.29 -21.86 18.20
CA LYS A 852 -24.29 -22.56 19.04
C LYS A 852 -23.69 -23.66 19.92
N HIS A 853 -22.51 -24.15 19.55
CA HIS A 853 -21.83 -25.23 20.25
C HIS A 853 -20.31 -25.01 20.29
N LEU A 854 -19.68 -25.34 21.41
CA LEU A 854 -18.24 -25.48 21.52
C LEU A 854 -17.84 -26.87 21.05
N GLU A 855 -16.97 -26.94 20.04
CA GLU A 855 -16.61 -28.21 19.39
C GLU A 855 -15.27 -28.80 19.85
N LEU A 856 -14.45 -27.99 20.51
CA LEU A 856 -13.10 -28.32 20.94
C LEU A 856 -12.98 -29.02 22.31
N PRO A 857 -13.95 -28.96 23.25
CA PRO A 857 -13.87 -29.73 24.49
C PRO A 857 -13.67 -31.23 24.25
N LEU A 858 -12.87 -31.88 25.10
CA LEU A 858 -12.48 -33.29 24.96
C LEU A 858 -13.68 -34.25 25.10
N GLU A 859 -14.67 -33.87 25.89
CA GLU A 859 -15.88 -34.65 26.16
C GLU A 859 -16.87 -34.62 24.99
N GLY A 860 -16.62 -33.77 23.99
CA GLY A 860 -17.45 -33.65 22.80
C GLY A 860 -18.06 -32.27 22.64
N ARG A 861 -19.00 -32.15 21.69
CA ARG A 861 -19.70 -30.89 21.44
C ARG A 861 -20.60 -30.55 22.62
N ARG A 862 -20.45 -29.34 23.17
CA ARG A 862 -21.29 -28.82 24.26
C ARG A 862 -22.14 -27.65 23.76
N PRO A 863 -23.40 -27.50 24.18
CA PRO A 863 -24.17 -26.28 23.97
C PRO A 863 -23.41 -25.05 24.46
N PHE A 864 -23.48 -23.96 23.68
CA PHE A 864 -22.81 -22.71 24.01
C PHE A 864 -23.68 -21.53 23.61
N ASN A 865 -23.79 -20.56 24.51
CA ASN A 865 -24.48 -19.31 24.30
C ASN A 865 -23.67 -18.18 24.92
N ALA A 866 -23.05 -17.34 24.08
CA ALA A 866 -22.28 -16.20 24.55
C ALA A 866 -23.15 -15.19 25.32
N ARG A 867 -24.43 -15.05 24.98
CA ARG A 867 -25.36 -14.17 25.72
C ARG A 867 -25.55 -14.61 27.17
N SER A 868 -25.63 -15.92 27.41
CA SER A 868 -25.73 -16.47 28.76
C SER A 868 -24.44 -16.21 29.55
N LEU A 869 -23.29 -16.35 28.89
CA LEU A 869 -21.99 -16.04 29.49
C LEU A 869 -21.84 -14.56 29.85
N PHE A 870 -22.35 -13.64 29.02
CA PHE A 870 -22.31 -12.20 29.28
C PHE A 870 -23.40 -11.72 30.24
N SER A 871 -24.46 -12.51 30.46
CA SER A 871 -25.50 -12.17 31.44
C SER A 871 -25.04 -12.32 32.90
N ASP A 872 -23.92 -12.99 33.14
CA ASP A 872 -23.36 -13.12 34.48
C ASP A 872 -22.87 -11.75 35.00
N ILE A 873 -23.42 -11.33 36.15
CA ILE A 873 -23.25 -10.01 36.78
C ILE A 873 -21.77 -9.61 36.97
N SER A 874 -20.87 -10.59 37.08
CA SER A 874 -19.43 -10.35 37.22
C SER A 874 -18.79 -9.74 35.98
N THR A 875 -19.38 -9.90 34.79
CA THR A 875 -18.73 -9.57 33.51
C THR A 875 -18.94 -8.13 33.04
N HIS A 876 -20.02 -7.46 33.45
CA HIS A 876 -20.40 -6.11 33.00
C HIS A 876 -20.48 -5.93 31.46
N ILE A 877 -20.67 -7.02 30.69
CA ILE A 877 -20.73 -6.99 29.22
C ILE A 877 -22.19 -7.03 28.75
N PRO A 878 -22.63 -6.15 27.84
CA PRO A 878 -23.98 -6.23 27.28
C PRO A 878 -24.22 -7.57 26.55
N THR A 879 -25.39 -8.17 26.74
CA THR A 879 -25.64 -9.55 26.23
C THR A 879 -25.61 -9.68 24.71
N ASN A 880 -25.84 -8.60 23.95
CA ASN A 880 -25.80 -8.57 22.48
C ASN A 880 -24.43 -8.16 21.90
N THR A 881 -23.39 -8.06 22.73
CA THR A 881 -22.04 -7.67 22.28
C THR A 881 -21.44 -8.78 21.41
N PRO A 882 -20.98 -8.47 20.17
CA PRO A 882 -20.13 -9.36 19.39
C PRO A 882 -18.86 -9.71 20.15
N TYR A 883 -18.23 -10.84 19.84
CA TYR A 883 -17.07 -11.31 20.61
C TYR A 883 -15.97 -11.87 19.72
N LEU A 884 -14.76 -11.90 20.27
CA LEU A 884 -13.57 -12.45 19.64
C LEU A 884 -13.37 -13.88 20.14
N SER A 885 -13.12 -14.83 19.24
CA SER A 885 -12.89 -16.23 19.59
C SER A 885 -11.72 -16.80 18.81
N SER A 886 -10.87 -17.60 19.47
CA SER A 886 -9.80 -18.35 18.80
C SER A 886 -10.31 -19.57 18.01
N ILE A 887 -11.60 -19.84 18.01
CA ILE A 887 -12.19 -20.95 17.24
C ILE A 887 -12.51 -20.44 15.83
N PRO A 888 -11.93 -21.01 14.75
CA PRO A 888 -12.26 -20.61 13.39
C PRO A 888 -13.69 -21.06 13.01
N CYS A 889 -14.41 -20.27 12.22
CA CYS A 889 -15.72 -20.67 11.69
C CYS A 889 -15.59 -21.41 10.36
N SER A 890 -16.25 -22.57 10.22
CA SER A 890 -16.28 -23.35 8.97
C SER A 890 -17.62 -23.29 8.23
N TRP A 891 -18.61 -22.55 8.75
CA TRP A 891 -19.97 -22.51 8.19
C TRP A 891 -20.30 -21.16 7.58
N GLY A 892 -19.36 -20.60 6.82
CA GLY A 892 -19.44 -19.27 6.23
C GLY A 892 -18.67 -18.25 7.06
N ALA A 893 -17.50 -17.87 6.55
CA ALA A 893 -16.63 -16.89 7.19
C ALA A 893 -15.76 -16.17 6.17
N ILE A 894 -15.40 -14.93 6.51
CA ILE A 894 -14.38 -14.15 5.82
C ILE A 894 -13.03 -14.42 6.48
N TYR A 895 -12.04 -14.76 5.66
CA TYR A 895 -10.65 -14.93 6.08
C TYR A 895 -9.78 -13.79 5.57
N PHE A 896 -8.87 -13.34 6.45
CA PHE A 896 -7.99 -12.23 6.15
C PHE A 896 -6.75 -12.69 5.37
N PRO A 897 -6.31 -11.90 4.39
CA PRO A 897 -5.31 -12.34 3.43
C PRO A 897 -3.96 -12.71 4.04
N GLU A 898 -3.47 -11.94 5.00
CA GLU A 898 -2.16 -12.18 5.61
C GLU A 898 -2.15 -13.45 6.47
N HIS A 899 -3.19 -13.70 7.26
CA HIS A 899 -3.32 -14.90 8.07
C HIS A 899 -3.53 -16.15 7.22
N TRP A 900 -4.25 -16.04 6.09
CA TRP A 900 -4.45 -17.15 5.18
C TRP A 900 -3.18 -17.53 4.42
N ARG A 901 -2.35 -16.54 4.04
CA ARG A 901 -1.01 -16.82 3.46
C ARG A 901 -0.07 -17.46 4.47
N GLU A 902 -0.05 -16.95 5.71
CA GLU A 902 0.73 -17.58 6.77
C GLU A 902 0.25 -19.02 7.02
N PHE A 903 -1.06 -19.27 6.95
CA PHE A 903 -1.58 -20.62 7.04
C PHE A 903 -1.11 -21.53 5.90
N HIS A 904 -1.03 -21.05 4.66
CA HIS A 904 -0.45 -21.83 3.55
C HIS A 904 1.00 -22.22 3.82
N GLU A 905 1.81 -21.28 4.33
CA GLU A 905 3.21 -21.54 4.71
C GLU A 905 3.30 -22.55 5.86
N TYR A 906 2.54 -22.32 6.92
CA TYR A 906 2.47 -23.19 8.11
C TYR A 906 2.03 -24.61 7.75
N LEU A 907 0.96 -24.76 6.98
CA LEU A 907 0.43 -26.05 6.56
C LEU A 907 1.44 -26.82 5.71
N SER A 908 2.13 -26.14 4.79
CA SER A 908 3.16 -26.76 3.94
C SER A 908 4.30 -27.36 4.78
N LEU A 909 4.75 -26.64 5.81
CA LEU A 909 5.75 -27.13 6.76
C LEU A 909 5.23 -28.31 7.60
N ARG A 910 4.02 -28.20 8.16
CA ARG A 910 3.41 -29.26 8.98
C ARG A 910 3.14 -30.55 8.21
N LEU A 911 2.64 -30.47 6.98
CA LEU A 911 2.42 -31.67 6.16
C LEU A 911 3.75 -32.34 5.78
N THR A 912 4.80 -31.55 5.57
CA THR A 912 6.15 -32.08 5.32
C THR A 912 6.69 -32.81 6.55
N SER A 913 6.59 -32.21 7.75
CA SER A 913 7.11 -32.83 8.98
C SER A 913 6.43 -34.17 9.29
N ILE A 914 5.11 -34.24 9.12
CA ILE A 914 4.31 -35.47 9.23
C ILE A 914 4.80 -36.53 8.24
N SER A 915 5.03 -36.15 6.97
CA SER A 915 5.50 -37.09 5.94
C SER A 915 6.90 -37.67 6.22
N THR A 916 7.73 -36.92 6.95
CA THR A 916 9.10 -37.29 7.30
C THR A 916 9.25 -38.00 8.64
N ASN A 917 8.16 -38.28 9.37
CA ASN A 917 8.18 -38.86 10.73
C ASN A 917 9.05 -38.08 11.75
N LEU A 918 9.26 -36.77 11.54
CA LEU A 918 10.08 -35.93 12.42
C LEU A 918 9.35 -35.57 13.73
N ASP A 919 8.03 -35.75 13.80
CA ASP A 919 7.18 -35.44 14.97
C ASP A 919 7.28 -36.50 16.11
N ASN A 920 8.24 -37.42 16.07
CA ASN A 920 8.46 -38.46 17.11
C ASN A 920 9.36 -38.00 18.29
N VAL A 921 9.37 -36.71 18.59
CA VAL A 921 9.98 -36.19 19.82
C VAL A 921 8.82 -35.86 20.76
N ASP A 922 8.56 -36.78 21.69
CA ASP A 922 7.71 -36.65 22.89
C ASP A 922 6.17 -36.83 22.80
N GLY A 923 5.56 -36.86 21.61
CA GLY A 923 4.16 -37.29 21.44
C GLY A 923 3.08 -36.36 22.04
N GLU A 924 3.44 -35.17 22.54
CA GLU A 924 2.49 -34.16 22.99
C GLU A 924 1.87 -33.38 21.82
N PRO A 925 0.54 -33.10 21.83
CA PRO A 925 -0.11 -32.29 20.80
C PRO A 925 0.28 -30.81 20.91
N ILE A 926 0.41 -30.10 19.77
CA ILE A 926 0.76 -28.66 19.74
C ILE A 926 -0.22 -27.84 20.59
N VAL A 927 -1.52 -28.07 20.41
CA VAL A 927 -2.56 -27.48 21.25
C VAL A 927 -2.97 -28.53 22.30
N PRO A 928 -2.67 -28.29 23.59
CA PRO A 928 -3.03 -29.22 24.66
C PRO A 928 -4.55 -29.24 24.89
N ASP A 929 -5.05 -30.36 25.42
CA ASP A 929 -6.40 -30.51 25.97
C ASP A 929 -7.59 -30.12 25.06
N VAL A 930 -7.37 -30.15 23.74
CA VAL A 930 -8.44 -29.92 22.75
C VAL A 930 -8.65 -31.12 21.86
N ARG A 931 -9.91 -31.33 21.46
CA ARG A 931 -10.34 -32.42 20.60
C ARG A 931 -9.76 -32.36 19.18
N SER A 932 -9.44 -31.16 18.68
CA SER A 932 -8.90 -30.96 17.34
C SER A 932 -7.55 -31.66 17.11
N SER A 933 -6.78 -31.91 18.18
CA SER A 933 -5.54 -32.69 18.13
C SER A 933 -5.73 -34.08 17.49
N ARG A 934 -6.92 -34.68 17.67
CA ARG A 934 -7.30 -36.01 17.18
C ARG A 934 -7.83 -36.01 15.74
N TRP A 935 -7.92 -34.87 15.07
CA TRP A 935 -8.43 -34.78 13.69
C TRP A 935 -7.31 -35.01 12.67
N SER A 936 -7.33 -36.13 11.95
CA SER A 936 -6.24 -36.47 11.02
C SER A 936 -6.32 -35.78 9.64
N HIS A 937 -7.53 -35.42 9.19
CA HIS A 937 -7.76 -34.92 7.82
C HIS A 937 -8.50 -33.58 7.76
N SER A 938 -8.53 -32.83 8.87
CA SER A 938 -9.23 -31.55 8.94
C SER A 938 -8.24 -30.40 8.78
N TRP A 939 -8.46 -29.52 7.79
CA TRP A 939 -7.69 -28.28 7.64
C TRP A 939 -7.77 -27.43 8.92
N LYS A 940 -8.92 -27.49 9.59
CA LYS A 940 -9.21 -26.73 10.80
C LYS A 940 -8.29 -27.11 11.96
N LYS A 941 -7.78 -28.35 12.02
CA LYS A 941 -6.77 -28.74 13.02
C LYS A 941 -5.54 -27.85 12.88
N PHE A 942 -4.94 -27.83 11.70
CA PHE A 942 -3.71 -27.08 11.44
C PHE A 942 -3.93 -25.58 11.57
N PHE A 943 -5.11 -25.08 11.18
CA PHE A 943 -5.42 -23.68 11.37
C PHE A 943 -5.62 -23.31 12.85
N ILE A 944 -6.24 -24.18 13.66
CA ILE A 944 -6.33 -24.00 15.13
C ILE A 944 -4.94 -24.03 15.77
N GLU A 945 -4.02 -24.87 15.30
CA GLU A 945 -2.62 -24.88 15.77
C GLU A 945 -1.96 -23.51 15.53
N LEU A 946 -2.06 -22.97 14.32
CA LEU A 946 -1.54 -21.64 13.99
C LEU A 946 -2.20 -20.54 14.85
N VAL A 947 -3.53 -20.55 14.94
CA VAL A 947 -4.30 -19.58 15.71
C VAL A 947 -3.91 -19.59 17.19
N TYR A 948 -3.70 -20.77 17.76
CA TYR A 948 -3.26 -20.94 19.13
C TYR A 948 -1.84 -20.40 19.34
N LEU A 949 -0.89 -20.74 18.46
CA LEU A 949 0.50 -20.30 18.57
C LEU A 949 0.67 -18.77 18.41
N ARG A 950 -0.20 -18.13 17.63
CA ARG A 950 -0.16 -16.69 17.36
C ARG A 950 -1.03 -15.84 18.29
N GLY A 951 -1.95 -16.46 19.03
CA GLY A 951 -2.98 -15.73 19.76
C GLY A 951 -3.91 -14.98 18.80
N TYR A 952 -4.29 -15.62 17.69
CA TYR A 952 -5.23 -15.03 16.73
C TYR A 952 -6.68 -15.23 17.18
N VAL A 953 -7.55 -14.32 16.73
CA VAL A 953 -8.98 -14.30 17.06
C VAL A 953 -9.84 -13.97 15.83
N MET A 954 -11.05 -14.49 15.81
CA MET A 954 -12.08 -14.21 14.80
C MET A 954 -13.28 -13.54 15.47
N LEU A 955 -13.87 -12.58 14.78
CA LEU A 955 -15.07 -11.89 15.23
C LEU A 955 -16.32 -12.77 15.01
N TYR A 956 -17.15 -12.89 16.02
CA TYR A 956 -18.43 -13.62 15.97
C TYR A 956 -19.62 -12.70 16.27
N PRO A 957 -20.74 -12.83 15.52
CA PRO A 957 -21.99 -12.16 15.85
C PRO A 957 -22.62 -12.79 17.10
N ASN A 958 -23.48 -12.02 17.79
CA ASN A 958 -24.11 -12.43 19.04
C ASN A 958 -25.56 -11.93 19.20
N TYR A 959 -26.39 -12.23 18.20
CA TYR A 959 -27.79 -11.82 18.16
C TYR A 959 -28.68 -12.71 19.05
N ALA A 960 -29.87 -12.19 19.40
CA ALA A 960 -30.87 -12.94 20.14
C ALA A 960 -31.34 -14.18 19.36
N ASP A 961 -31.77 -15.22 20.07
CA ASP A 961 -32.29 -16.47 19.50
C ASP A 961 -31.37 -17.19 18.49
N PHE A 962 -30.06 -16.92 18.57
CA PHE A 962 -29.06 -17.37 17.61
C PHE A 962 -29.35 -16.94 16.16
N ALA A 963 -30.02 -15.79 15.96
CA ALA A 963 -30.16 -15.20 14.65
C ALA A 963 -28.78 -14.99 14.01
N SER A 964 -28.63 -15.42 12.75
CA SER A 964 -27.31 -15.54 12.14
C SER A 964 -27.31 -15.12 10.67
N LEU A 965 -26.13 -14.88 10.12
CA LEU A 965 -25.94 -14.43 8.74
C LEU A 965 -25.59 -15.58 7.81
N SER A 966 -25.27 -16.74 8.38
CA SER A 966 -25.22 -18.01 7.68
C SER A 966 -25.83 -19.12 8.55
N THR A 967 -26.28 -20.18 7.90
CA THR A 967 -26.78 -21.39 8.57
C THR A 967 -26.22 -22.62 7.87
N ASN A 968 -26.01 -23.69 8.62
CA ASN A 968 -25.53 -24.96 8.08
C ASN A 968 -26.64 -26.02 8.17
N HIS A 969 -26.96 -26.65 7.04
CA HIS A 969 -28.07 -27.61 6.93
C HIS A 969 -27.72 -29.02 7.40
N LEU A 970 -26.46 -29.25 7.79
CA LEU A 970 -25.88 -30.54 8.16
C LEU A 970 -26.34 -31.65 7.22
N GLU A 971 -25.70 -31.73 6.05
CA GLU A 971 -26.06 -32.69 5.02
C GLU A 971 -25.09 -33.89 4.95
N ALA A 972 -25.55 -35.00 4.36
CA ALA A 972 -24.76 -36.23 4.30
C ALA A 972 -23.47 -36.00 3.49
N GLY A 973 -22.33 -36.48 4.03
CA GLY A 973 -21.00 -36.15 3.51
C GLY A 973 -19.85 -36.84 4.21
N SER A 974 -18.63 -36.36 3.94
CA SER A 974 -17.39 -36.86 4.55
C SER A 974 -17.44 -36.89 6.09
N HIS A 975 -18.13 -35.91 6.70
CA HIS A 975 -18.27 -35.79 8.16
C HIS A 975 -19.56 -36.39 8.74
N VAL A 976 -20.56 -36.68 7.91
CA VAL A 976 -21.85 -37.21 8.37
C VAL A 976 -22.28 -38.37 7.47
N ARG A 977 -22.13 -39.60 7.96
CA ARG A 977 -22.54 -40.82 7.26
C ARG A 977 -23.98 -41.20 7.65
N GLY A 978 -24.83 -41.52 6.67
CA GLY A 978 -26.18 -42.05 6.89
C GLY A 978 -27.30 -41.00 6.99
N LYS A 979 -28.52 -41.46 7.34
CA LYS A 979 -29.69 -40.58 7.55
C LYS A 979 -29.51 -39.74 8.82
N ILE A 980 -29.76 -38.44 8.70
CA ILE A 980 -29.55 -37.45 9.76
C ILE A 980 -30.89 -37.22 10.47
N SER A 981 -30.94 -37.40 11.80
CA SER A 981 -32.14 -37.13 12.58
C SER A 981 -32.45 -35.62 12.61
N PRO A 982 -33.75 -35.22 12.66
CA PRO A 982 -34.13 -33.81 12.78
C PRO A 982 -33.50 -33.12 13.98
N GLU A 983 -33.40 -33.82 15.12
CA GLU A 983 -32.75 -33.34 16.34
C GLU A 983 -31.27 -33.01 16.11
N LYS A 984 -30.54 -33.88 15.39
CA LYS A 984 -29.12 -33.65 15.09
C LYS A 984 -28.93 -32.49 14.12
N ARG A 985 -29.84 -32.30 13.15
CA ARG A 985 -29.85 -31.14 12.26
C ARG A 985 -30.12 -29.83 13.02
N GLY A 986 -31.03 -29.85 14.00
CA GLY A 986 -31.35 -28.71 14.85
C GLY A 986 -30.18 -28.16 15.68
N LEU A 987 -29.10 -28.93 15.84
CA LEU A 987 -27.86 -28.47 16.48
C LEU A 987 -27.04 -27.51 15.59
N PHE A 988 -27.25 -27.50 14.27
CA PHE A 988 -26.44 -26.71 13.33
C PHE A 988 -27.25 -25.60 12.66
N VAL A 989 -28.53 -25.87 12.41
CA VAL A 989 -29.42 -24.90 11.79
C VAL A 989 -29.71 -23.74 12.75
N LEU A 990 -29.46 -22.54 12.25
CA LEU A 990 -29.79 -21.26 12.86
C LEU A 990 -30.83 -20.50 12.04
N PRO A 991 -31.69 -19.69 12.67
CA PRO A 991 -32.54 -18.76 11.96
C PRO A 991 -31.67 -17.69 11.26
N LEU A 992 -31.91 -17.49 9.97
CA LEU A 992 -31.23 -16.45 9.21
C LEU A 992 -31.89 -15.09 9.47
N ILE A 993 -31.08 -14.05 9.70
CA ILE A 993 -31.58 -12.67 9.75
C ILE A 993 -32.21 -12.34 8.40
N GLN A 994 -33.46 -11.91 8.40
CA GLN A 994 -34.17 -11.53 7.17
C GLN A 994 -34.30 -10.01 7.10
N PRO A 995 -34.21 -9.42 5.89
CA PRO A 995 -34.58 -8.03 5.73
C PRO A 995 -36.07 -7.89 6.08
N PRO A 996 -36.46 -6.85 6.80
CA PRO A 996 -37.85 -6.63 7.16
C PRO A 996 -38.74 -6.44 5.92
N PHE A 997 -40.00 -6.86 6.04
CA PHE A 997 -40.98 -6.73 4.96
C PHE A 997 -41.20 -5.26 4.60
N ALA A 998 -40.90 -4.90 3.35
CA ALA A 998 -41.11 -3.54 2.86
C ALA A 998 -42.61 -3.31 2.56
N SER A 999 -43.37 -2.85 3.55
CA SER A 999 -44.61 -2.11 3.30
C SER A 999 -44.28 -0.64 3.09
N SER A 1000 -44.84 -0.03 2.04
CA SER A 1000 -44.47 1.30 1.51
C SER A 1000 -44.62 2.48 2.47
N ASP A 1001 -45.22 2.29 3.64
CA ASP A 1001 -45.63 3.38 4.55
C ASP A 1001 -45.13 3.23 6.00
N ASP A 1002 -44.24 2.27 6.29
CA ASP A 1002 -43.75 2.05 7.66
C ASP A 1002 -42.27 2.47 7.84
N ASP A 1003 -42.06 3.66 8.40
CA ASP A 1003 -40.73 4.23 8.68
C ASP A 1003 -40.01 3.56 9.89
N SER A 1004 -40.65 2.58 10.55
CA SER A 1004 -40.09 1.88 11.72
C SER A 1004 -39.13 0.73 11.38
N VAL A 1005 -39.04 0.36 10.10
CA VAL A 1005 -38.36 -0.82 9.56
C VAL A 1005 -36.83 -0.82 9.83
N SER A 1006 -36.33 -1.68 10.72
CA SER A 1006 -34.90 -1.84 11.09
C SER A 1006 -34.35 -3.14 10.51
N THR A 1007 -33.09 -3.15 10.03
CA THR A 1007 -32.47 -4.38 9.51
C THR A 1007 -32.18 -5.42 10.59
N GLY A 1008 -32.18 -5.01 11.86
CA GLY A 1008 -31.79 -5.85 12.99
C GLY A 1008 -30.27 -6.07 13.11
N LEU A 1009 -29.47 -5.61 12.14
CA LEU A 1009 -28.01 -5.72 12.19
C LEU A 1009 -27.41 -4.89 13.34
N LEU A 1010 -28.06 -3.78 13.67
CA LEU A 1010 -27.70 -2.87 14.77
C LEU A 1010 -28.33 -3.26 16.12
N ASP A 1011 -28.86 -4.47 16.29
CA ASP A 1011 -29.10 -5.05 17.63
C ASP A 1011 -27.75 -5.37 18.30
N LEU A 1012 -27.02 -4.30 18.58
CA LEU A 1012 -25.67 -4.23 19.11
C LEU A 1012 -25.67 -3.19 20.24
N PRO A 1013 -24.68 -3.23 21.14
CA PRO A 1013 -24.52 -2.18 22.14
C PRO A 1013 -24.44 -0.80 21.48
N GLU A 1014 -25.19 0.17 22.00
CA GLU A 1014 -25.20 1.55 21.48
C GLU A 1014 -25.61 1.68 20.00
N GLU A 1015 -26.30 0.67 19.44
CA GLU A 1015 -26.70 0.63 18.02
C GLU A 1015 -25.52 0.79 17.03
N ARG A 1016 -24.32 0.37 17.44
CA ARG A 1016 -23.11 0.41 16.61
C ARG A 1016 -22.19 -0.76 16.94
N LEU A 1017 -21.27 -1.07 16.04
CA LEU A 1017 -20.20 -2.02 16.37
C LEU A 1017 -19.34 -1.45 17.52
N PRO A 1018 -19.02 -2.23 18.56
CA PRO A 1018 -18.12 -1.82 19.64
C PRO A 1018 -16.69 -1.53 19.15
N GLU A 1019 -15.93 -0.74 19.91
CA GLU A 1019 -14.50 -0.59 19.65
C GLU A 1019 -13.77 -1.93 19.81
N PHE A 1020 -12.65 -2.12 19.11
CA PHE A 1020 -11.95 -3.41 19.13
C PHE A 1020 -11.49 -3.80 20.56
N GLN A 1021 -11.06 -2.82 21.35
CA GLN A 1021 -10.61 -3.01 22.74
C GLN A 1021 -11.74 -3.41 23.69
N ASP A 1022 -12.99 -3.09 23.36
CA ASP A 1022 -14.18 -3.40 24.17
C ASP A 1022 -14.77 -4.77 23.85
N LEU A 1023 -14.28 -5.44 22.80
CA LEU A 1023 -14.76 -6.75 22.42
C LEU A 1023 -14.28 -7.83 23.41
N PRO A 1024 -15.19 -8.61 24.01
CA PRO A 1024 -14.80 -9.71 24.88
C PRO A 1024 -14.08 -10.80 24.10
N VAL A 1025 -13.03 -11.37 24.70
CA VAL A 1025 -12.18 -12.39 24.07
C VAL A 1025 -12.43 -13.74 24.73
N LEU A 1026 -12.66 -14.77 23.92
CA LEU A 1026 -12.87 -16.16 24.33
C LEU A 1026 -11.71 -17.04 23.86
N ASN A 1027 -11.25 -17.92 24.74
CA ASN A 1027 -10.25 -18.93 24.40
C ASN A 1027 -10.88 -20.14 23.66
N LEU A 1028 -10.06 -21.13 23.31
CA LEU A 1028 -10.51 -22.35 22.61
C LEU A 1028 -11.53 -23.20 23.40
N THR A 1029 -11.63 -23.03 24.73
CA THR A 1029 -12.61 -23.73 25.57
C THR A 1029 -13.88 -22.91 25.80
N GLY A 1030 -13.99 -21.69 25.24
CA GLY A 1030 -15.14 -20.80 25.38
C GLY A 1030 -15.18 -20.00 26.68
N SER A 1031 -14.06 -19.92 27.41
CA SER A 1031 -13.92 -19.12 28.64
C SER A 1031 -13.42 -17.71 28.33
N ILE A 1032 -13.89 -16.72 29.09
CA ILE A 1032 -13.44 -15.31 28.96
C ILE A 1032 -11.95 -15.20 29.31
N THR A 1033 -11.22 -14.47 28.48
CA THR A 1033 -9.78 -14.20 28.63
C THR A 1033 -9.44 -12.83 28.04
N THR A 1034 -8.15 -12.49 27.97
CA THR A 1034 -7.65 -11.29 27.30
C THR A 1034 -6.82 -11.66 26.07
N LEU A 1035 -6.74 -10.74 25.11
CA LEU A 1035 -5.93 -10.94 23.91
C LEU A 1035 -4.45 -11.15 24.25
N ASP A 1036 -3.92 -10.37 25.19
CA ASP A 1036 -2.53 -10.49 25.67
C ASP A 1036 -2.24 -11.87 26.29
N SER A 1037 -3.20 -12.42 27.04
CA SER A 1037 -3.08 -13.76 27.63
C SER A 1037 -3.00 -14.84 26.54
N LEU A 1038 -3.85 -14.76 25.51
CA LEU A 1038 -3.79 -15.69 24.38
C LEU A 1038 -2.45 -15.61 23.64
N ILE A 1039 -1.95 -14.40 23.40
CA ILE A 1039 -0.65 -14.18 22.75
C ILE A 1039 0.49 -14.74 23.61
N GLN A 1040 0.49 -14.48 24.91
CA GLN A 1040 1.52 -14.97 25.82
C GLN A 1040 1.54 -16.50 25.87
N VAL A 1041 0.38 -17.14 26.05
CA VAL A 1041 0.26 -18.61 26.06
C VAL A 1041 0.73 -19.23 24.74
N GLY A 1042 0.36 -18.63 23.61
CA GLY A 1042 0.80 -19.07 22.28
C GLY A 1042 2.31 -18.95 22.10
N GLN A 1043 2.91 -17.83 22.49
CA GLN A 1043 4.36 -17.59 22.41
C GLN A 1043 5.16 -18.53 23.32
N GLU A 1044 4.68 -18.81 24.53
CA GLU A 1044 5.28 -19.79 25.44
C GLU A 1044 5.23 -21.20 24.84
N ARG A 1045 4.10 -21.61 24.25
CA ARG A 1045 4.01 -22.90 23.55
C ARG A 1045 4.93 -22.97 22.34
N ALA A 1046 5.01 -21.89 21.55
CA ALA A 1046 5.88 -21.83 20.36
C ALA A 1046 7.37 -22.00 20.72
N LYS A 1047 7.81 -21.39 21.83
CA LYS A 1047 9.17 -21.57 22.37
C LYS A 1047 9.46 -23.03 22.75
N ASN A 1048 8.47 -23.74 23.31
CA ASN A 1048 8.64 -25.13 23.72
C ASN A 1048 8.76 -26.11 22.55
N PHE A 1049 8.16 -25.80 21.40
CA PHE A 1049 8.14 -26.69 20.24
C PHE A 1049 9.21 -26.39 19.18
N ASN A 1050 10.09 -25.40 19.38
CA ASN A 1050 11.02 -24.90 18.35
C ASN A 1050 10.32 -24.71 16.97
N ALA A 1051 9.04 -24.33 16.98
CA ALA A 1051 8.16 -24.41 15.82
C ALA A 1051 7.96 -23.04 15.13
N LEU A 1052 8.99 -22.19 15.14
CA LEU A 1052 8.97 -20.89 14.46
C LEU A 1052 9.88 -20.89 13.23
#